data_AF-A0A553EK45-F1
#
_entry.id   AF-A0A553EK45-F1
#
_cell.length_a   1.000
_cell.length_b   1.000
_cell.length_c   1.000
_cell.angle_alpha   90.00
_cell.angle_beta   90.00
_cell.angle_gamma   90.00
#
_symmetry.space_group_name_H-M   'P 1'
#
loop_
_entity.id
_entity.type
_entity.pdbx_description
1 polymer ?
#
loop_
_entity_poly.entity_id
_entity_poly.type
_entity_poly.pdbx_seq_one_letter_code
_entity_poly.pdbx_strand_id
1 'polypeptide(L)'
;MKALMKISFLLLGVTVICWGVYFYSGNRIITRKVLAHYQNDSLKLAAATLLLDNIGDKFAYCKEDIERYDTIFALYDELNKKGETSSEPELAKKCWHTLIQTYGKMKPSLFEREYDRKTLSASFLIDNIDVAFEAWQTAPNFITRDFNLFCRYVLPYRVGNEPIEPERRKQFEELRSLRDSMFDESRIIKDLYHEFVKVRKYQNSKQMWNYAISLTKSQLEKTRRGSCRHFCEYYVAALRACGIPATIDYVNCWGNRAGGHEWVAVLKDSGAFLAFDALDRKKMKLAYKPAKIYRQTFETQVIDGDARKYVPDYMLNPNRMDVSHLYFNTYDVEIKGSDMKQYKNYPYGVICVFDNKKWVPVDFGKVTDGVFHFQNMIGDVCYMAGFYVNGTFISATEPFVLTKSGEVKLIQCYTKNHVDMRLVRKYPKFTRISSFRKGLLGSKIEVSDDREFSSGRTLITIDELGNEDIFDSTVTVNRPYRYVRLVFDEQKEGNLAEIEFYGKKRGTNVEVLLTGGFSGEPIKQTKTNWTMALDRSFDTYFKKNKGEKGNICLDLGKDNSYEITRVRYVPQTDSNFIVPGNQYRLEYWDNSSWKFFGEQIATDFSLNFSNVPAGRLYILHNLTNGVEERIFTYEDGKQVWW
;
A
#
# COMPACT_ATOMS: atom_id res chain seq x y z
N MET A 1 51.14 6.04 -35.55
CA MET A 1 50.09 6.43 -34.57
C MET A 1 48.91 7.21 -35.17
N LYS A 2 49.11 8.30 -35.93
CA LYS A 2 47.99 9.07 -36.52
C LYS A 2 47.14 8.30 -37.56
N ALA A 3 47.70 7.31 -38.24
CA ALA A 3 46.96 6.46 -39.20
C ALA A 3 46.08 5.39 -38.52
N LEU A 4 46.54 4.80 -37.40
CA LEU A 4 45.73 3.84 -36.61
C LEU A 4 44.53 4.51 -35.93
N MET A 5 44.68 5.77 -35.47
CA MET A 5 43.56 6.54 -34.90
C MET A 5 42.47 6.84 -35.92
N LYS A 6 42.81 7.12 -37.19
CA LYS A 6 41.80 7.37 -38.25
C LYS A 6 41.01 6.12 -38.62
N ILE A 7 41.63 4.94 -38.56
CA ILE A 7 40.97 3.66 -38.85
C ILE A 7 40.00 3.28 -37.72
N SER A 8 40.36 3.50 -36.45
CA SER A 8 39.45 3.28 -35.31
C SER A 8 38.23 4.22 -35.30
N PHE A 9 38.39 5.49 -35.70
CA PHE A 9 37.24 6.41 -35.83
C PHE A 9 36.34 6.09 -37.02
N LEU A 10 36.88 5.58 -38.14
CA LEU A 10 36.07 5.10 -39.26
C LEU A 10 35.30 3.81 -38.89
N LEU A 11 35.92 2.88 -38.16
CA LEU A 11 35.26 1.66 -37.67
C LEU A 11 34.16 1.95 -36.65
N LEU A 12 34.35 2.94 -35.76
CA LEU A 12 33.30 3.42 -34.85
C LEU A 12 32.17 4.13 -35.62
N GLY A 13 32.48 4.95 -36.61
CA GLY A 13 31.49 5.63 -37.45
C GLY A 13 30.65 4.67 -38.28
N VAL A 14 31.28 3.64 -38.87
CA VAL A 14 30.59 2.61 -39.67
C VAL A 14 29.77 1.67 -38.78
N THR A 15 30.21 1.34 -37.57
CA THR A 15 29.40 0.54 -36.63
C THR A 15 28.20 1.31 -36.08
N VAL A 16 28.34 2.61 -35.79
CA VAL A 16 27.22 3.48 -35.37
C VAL A 16 26.22 3.72 -36.51
N ILE A 17 26.68 3.86 -37.76
CA ILE A 17 25.81 4.00 -38.93
C ILE A 17 25.15 2.67 -39.30
N CYS A 18 25.87 1.53 -39.26
CA CYS A 18 25.28 0.21 -39.50
C CYS A 18 24.30 -0.19 -38.39
N TRP A 19 24.55 0.15 -37.12
CA TRP A 19 23.56 0.02 -36.06
C TRP A 19 22.38 0.96 -36.28
N GLY A 20 22.60 2.24 -36.60
CA GLY A 20 21.50 3.16 -36.92
C GLY A 20 20.61 2.69 -38.08
N VAL A 21 21.19 2.16 -39.15
CA VAL A 21 20.46 1.65 -40.33
C VAL A 21 19.78 0.31 -40.04
N TYR A 22 20.40 -0.61 -39.31
CA TYR A 22 19.79 -1.88 -38.89
C TYR A 22 18.66 -1.67 -37.85
N PHE A 23 18.84 -0.70 -36.95
CA PHE A 23 17.87 -0.29 -35.92
C PHE A 23 16.61 0.35 -36.53
N TYR A 24 16.77 1.16 -37.58
CA TYR A 24 15.63 1.71 -38.32
C TYR A 24 14.99 0.68 -39.26
N SER A 25 15.74 -0.32 -39.76
CA SER A 25 15.21 -1.32 -40.71
C SER A 25 14.38 -2.44 -40.06
N GLY A 26 14.75 -2.93 -38.87
CA GLY A 26 14.03 -4.04 -38.21
C GLY A 26 12.59 -3.69 -37.82
N ASN A 27 12.40 -2.52 -37.18
CA ASN A 27 11.07 -2.00 -36.84
C ASN A 27 10.24 -1.73 -38.11
N ARG A 28 10.86 -1.20 -39.18
CA ARG A 28 10.20 -1.01 -40.47
C ARG A 28 9.70 -2.32 -41.09
N ILE A 29 10.41 -3.44 -40.91
CA ILE A 29 9.98 -4.74 -41.46
C ILE A 29 8.75 -5.27 -40.73
N ILE A 30 8.75 -5.27 -39.39
CA ILE A 30 7.59 -5.73 -38.59
C ILE A 30 6.38 -4.86 -38.91
N THR A 31 6.55 -3.53 -38.84
CA THR A 31 5.51 -2.55 -39.16
C THR A 31 4.91 -2.80 -40.54
N ARG A 32 5.74 -2.93 -41.58
CA ARG A 32 5.26 -3.20 -42.95
C ARG A 32 4.50 -4.52 -43.04
N LYS A 33 4.99 -5.60 -42.42
CA LYS A 33 4.34 -6.91 -42.46
C LYS A 33 2.97 -6.88 -41.80
N VAL A 34 2.86 -6.28 -40.61
CA VAL A 34 1.59 -6.21 -39.88
C VAL A 34 0.58 -5.31 -40.60
N LEU A 35 0.99 -4.13 -41.08
CA LEU A 35 0.09 -3.22 -41.80
C LEU A 35 -0.35 -3.80 -43.15
N ALA A 36 0.55 -4.44 -43.90
CA ALA A 36 0.20 -5.10 -45.16
C ALA A 36 -0.77 -6.28 -44.95
N HIS A 37 -0.65 -7.00 -43.84
CA HIS A 37 -1.57 -8.09 -43.50
C HIS A 37 -3.01 -7.58 -43.31
N TYR A 38 -3.19 -6.41 -42.69
CA TYR A 38 -4.51 -5.83 -42.42
C TYR A 38 -4.96 -4.75 -43.42
N GLN A 39 -4.28 -4.58 -44.55
CA GLN A 39 -4.58 -3.51 -45.52
C GLN A 39 -6.05 -3.48 -46.01
N ASN A 40 -6.75 -4.63 -45.97
CA ASN A 40 -8.14 -4.78 -46.40
C ASN A 40 -9.15 -4.83 -45.23
N ASP A 41 -8.69 -4.67 -43.99
CA ASP A 41 -9.53 -4.62 -42.78
C ASP A 41 -9.27 -3.30 -42.04
N SER A 42 -10.14 -2.30 -42.29
CA SER A 42 -9.93 -0.94 -41.77
C SER A 42 -9.84 -0.86 -40.24
N LEU A 43 -10.61 -1.69 -39.51
CA LEU A 43 -10.59 -1.69 -38.05
C LEU A 43 -9.32 -2.36 -37.53
N LYS A 44 -8.93 -3.52 -38.07
CA LYS A 44 -7.69 -4.18 -37.66
C LYS A 44 -6.46 -3.36 -38.05
N LEU A 45 -6.51 -2.67 -39.19
CA LEU A 45 -5.44 -1.75 -39.61
C LEU A 45 -5.28 -0.59 -38.63
N ALA A 46 -6.39 0.03 -38.20
CA ALA A 46 -6.36 1.11 -37.20
C ALA A 46 -5.83 0.60 -35.85
N ALA A 47 -6.29 -0.57 -35.39
CA ALA A 47 -5.80 -1.21 -34.17
C ALA A 47 -4.29 -1.53 -34.24
N ALA A 48 -3.83 -2.09 -35.36
CA ALA A 48 -2.42 -2.39 -35.60
C ALA A 48 -1.57 -1.11 -35.57
N THR A 49 -2.04 -0.04 -36.20
CA THR A 49 -1.36 1.26 -36.23
C THR A 49 -1.19 1.80 -34.81
N LEU A 50 -2.24 1.79 -33.98
CA LEU A 50 -2.16 2.24 -32.59
C LEU A 50 -1.11 1.47 -31.78
N LEU A 51 -1.03 0.14 -31.93
CA LEU A 51 -0.01 -0.65 -31.22
C LEU A 51 1.40 -0.28 -31.67
N LEU A 52 1.61 -0.17 -32.99
CA LEU A 52 2.92 0.10 -33.58
C LEU A 52 3.41 1.51 -33.25
N ASP A 53 2.52 2.49 -33.18
CA ASP A 53 2.86 3.85 -32.77
C ASP A 53 3.29 3.95 -31.30
N ASN A 54 2.85 3.00 -30.45
CA ASN A 54 3.05 3.03 -29.00
C ASN A 54 4.01 1.95 -28.46
N ILE A 55 4.65 1.16 -29.32
CA ILE A 55 5.59 0.10 -28.91
C ILE A 55 6.99 0.63 -28.51
N GLY A 56 7.29 1.89 -28.85
CA GLY A 56 8.66 2.41 -28.88
C GLY A 56 9.44 2.30 -27.57
N ASP A 57 8.76 2.41 -26.43
CA ASP A 57 9.32 2.40 -25.08
C ASP A 57 8.89 1.18 -24.25
N LYS A 58 8.18 0.21 -24.84
CA LYS A 58 7.75 -1.02 -24.17
C LYS A 58 8.91 -2.02 -24.13
N PHE A 59 9.12 -2.66 -22.98
CA PHE A 59 10.27 -3.54 -22.76
C PHE A 59 10.01 -4.61 -21.71
N ALA A 60 10.86 -5.64 -21.74
CA ALA A 60 11.12 -6.55 -20.63
C ALA A 60 12.58 -6.38 -20.15
N TYR A 61 12.89 -6.83 -18.94
CA TYR A 61 14.28 -6.90 -18.50
C TYR A 61 14.99 -8.09 -19.15
N CYS A 62 16.29 -7.93 -19.45
CA CYS A 62 17.11 -8.99 -20.05
C CYS A 62 17.05 -10.27 -19.21
N LYS A 63 16.98 -11.41 -19.89
CA LYS A 63 16.72 -12.70 -19.28
C LYS A 63 17.84 -13.12 -18.32
N GLU A 64 19.09 -12.86 -18.70
CA GLU A 64 20.29 -13.19 -17.95
C GLU A 64 20.35 -12.46 -16.59
N ASP A 65 19.77 -11.26 -16.51
CA ASP A 65 19.73 -10.48 -15.28
C ASP A 65 18.74 -11.03 -14.24
N ILE A 66 17.68 -11.69 -14.71
CA ILE A 66 16.52 -12.07 -13.89
C ILE A 66 16.46 -13.58 -13.62
N GLU A 67 16.91 -14.44 -14.53
CA GLU A 67 16.81 -15.92 -14.42
C GLU A 67 17.47 -16.49 -13.18
N ARG A 68 18.54 -15.85 -12.70
CA ARG A 68 19.23 -16.25 -11.46
C ARG A 68 18.32 -16.23 -10.22
N TYR A 69 17.17 -15.56 -10.28
CA TYR A 69 16.17 -15.53 -9.21
C TYR A 69 15.01 -16.52 -9.41
N ASP A 70 14.89 -17.13 -10.60
CA ASP A 70 13.70 -17.91 -11.00
C ASP A 70 13.57 -19.24 -10.25
N THR A 71 14.60 -19.69 -9.53
CA THR A 71 14.55 -20.88 -8.65
C THR A 71 13.37 -20.81 -7.67
N ILE A 72 12.98 -19.59 -7.25
CA ILE A 72 11.83 -19.41 -6.36
C ILE A 72 10.52 -19.93 -6.98
N PHE A 73 10.36 -19.84 -8.29
CA PHE A 73 9.16 -20.28 -9.00
C PHE A 73 9.04 -21.80 -9.04
N ALA A 74 10.14 -22.50 -9.31
CA ALA A 74 10.19 -23.95 -9.28
C ALA A 74 9.87 -24.49 -7.86
N LEU A 75 10.41 -23.83 -6.83
CA LEU A 75 10.11 -24.18 -5.45
C LEU A 75 8.63 -24.01 -5.12
N TYR A 76 8.01 -22.88 -5.48
CA TYR A 76 6.57 -22.70 -5.25
C TYR A 76 5.73 -23.74 -5.99
N ASP A 77 6.08 -24.08 -7.24
CA ASP A 77 5.38 -25.11 -8.00
C ASP A 77 5.44 -26.48 -7.31
N GLU A 78 6.61 -26.87 -6.79
CA GLU A 78 6.77 -28.10 -6.02
C GLU A 78 5.96 -28.07 -4.71
N LEU A 79 6.00 -26.96 -3.96
CA LEU A 79 5.22 -26.78 -2.75
C LEU A 79 3.71 -26.90 -3.04
N ASN A 80 3.25 -26.33 -4.15
CA ASN A 80 1.86 -26.42 -4.59
C ASN A 80 1.43 -27.85 -4.87
N LYS A 81 2.26 -28.63 -5.56
CA LYS A 81 2.01 -30.06 -5.81
C LYS A 81 1.96 -30.87 -4.51
N LYS A 82 2.68 -30.46 -3.47
CA LYS A 82 2.63 -31.04 -2.13
C LYS A 82 1.47 -30.53 -1.25
N GLY A 83 0.60 -29.67 -1.79
CA GLY A 83 -0.57 -29.16 -1.07
C GLY A 83 -0.27 -28.00 -0.11
N GLU A 84 0.85 -27.29 -0.27
CA GLU A 84 1.15 -26.08 0.50
C GLU A 84 0.07 -25.00 0.28
N THR A 85 -0.53 -24.52 1.37
CA THR A 85 -1.61 -23.53 1.36
C THR A 85 -1.21 -22.21 2.01
N SER A 86 -0.02 -22.13 2.61
CA SER A 86 0.50 -20.89 3.18
C SER A 86 0.79 -19.85 2.09
N SER A 87 0.49 -18.60 2.42
CA SER A 87 0.92 -17.43 1.64
C SER A 87 2.42 -17.19 1.78
N GLU A 88 3.02 -17.59 2.90
CA GLU A 88 4.43 -17.39 3.22
C GLU A 88 5.14 -18.69 3.65
N PRO A 89 5.30 -19.67 2.76
CA PRO A 89 6.01 -20.91 3.07
C PRO A 89 7.44 -20.60 3.57
N GLU A 90 7.85 -21.22 4.67
CA GLU A 90 9.15 -20.95 5.28
C GLU A 90 10.32 -21.32 4.35
N LEU A 91 10.16 -22.38 3.55
CA LEU A 91 11.14 -22.76 2.52
C LEU A 91 11.30 -21.67 1.45
N ALA A 92 10.22 -21.01 1.03
CA ALA A 92 10.29 -19.91 0.06
C ALA A 92 11.05 -18.71 0.63
N LYS A 93 10.86 -18.39 1.93
CA LYS A 93 11.64 -17.34 2.60
C LYS A 93 13.13 -17.66 2.64
N LYS A 94 13.48 -18.89 3.00
CA LYS A 94 14.87 -19.35 3.05
C LYS A 94 15.51 -19.32 1.67
N CYS A 95 14.80 -19.82 0.65
CA CYS A 95 15.25 -19.77 -0.74
C CYS A 95 15.52 -18.32 -1.18
N TRP A 96 14.57 -17.41 -0.94
CA TRP A 96 14.76 -16.00 -1.26
C TRP A 96 15.95 -15.38 -0.51
N HIS A 97 16.11 -15.71 0.77
CA HIS A 97 17.27 -15.27 1.56
C HIS A 97 18.59 -15.74 0.97
N THR A 98 18.69 -16.99 0.53
CA THR A 98 19.88 -17.49 -0.17
C THR A 98 20.11 -16.75 -1.49
N LEU A 99 19.07 -16.56 -2.31
CA LEU A 99 19.18 -15.83 -3.59
C LEU A 99 19.73 -14.42 -3.40
N ILE A 100 19.24 -13.68 -2.39
CA ILE A 100 19.74 -12.33 -2.12
C ILE A 100 21.17 -12.31 -1.57
N GLN A 101 21.60 -13.36 -0.85
CA GLN A 101 22.99 -13.49 -0.40
C GLN A 101 23.94 -13.79 -1.56
N THR A 102 23.50 -14.60 -2.52
CA THR A 102 24.31 -15.00 -3.68
C THR A 102 24.38 -13.91 -4.75
N TYR A 103 23.24 -13.30 -5.10
CA TYR A 103 23.14 -12.40 -6.26
C TYR A 103 22.87 -10.93 -5.89
N GLY A 104 22.64 -10.65 -4.61
CA GLY A 104 22.20 -9.34 -4.14
C GLY A 104 20.69 -9.15 -4.24
N LYS A 105 20.22 -7.99 -3.79
CA LYS A 105 18.82 -7.60 -3.97
C LYS A 105 18.58 -7.21 -5.43
N MET A 106 17.41 -7.56 -5.96
CA MET A 106 16.99 -7.09 -7.27
C MET A 106 16.97 -5.56 -7.31
N LYS A 107 17.63 -4.97 -8.29
CA LYS A 107 17.68 -3.53 -8.54
C LYS A 107 17.33 -3.30 -10.00
N PRO A 108 16.03 -3.17 -10.35
CA PRO A 108 15.60 -3.03 -11.74
C PRO A 108 16.24 -1.85 -12.48
N SER A 109 16.70 -0.83 -11.77
CA SER A 109 17.45 0.30 -12.33
C SER A 109 18.83 -0.08 -12.90
N LEU A 110 19.37 -1.25 -12.53
CA LEU A 110 20.66 -1.77 -12.99
C LEU A 110 20.52 -2.85 -14.07
N PHE A 111 19.31 -3.35 -14.30
CA PHE A 111 19.07 -4.41 -15.28
C PHE A 111 18.97 -3.83 -16.68
N GLU A 112 19.49 -4.56 -17.65
CA GLU A 112 19.36 -4.19 -19.05
C GLU A 112 17.92 -4.40 -19.54
N ARG A 113 17.50 -3.60 -20.54
CA ARG A 113 16.14 -3.59 -21.09
C ARG A 113 16.13 -4.09 -22.53
N GLU A 114 15.30 -5.09 -22.79
CA GLU A 114 14.97 -5.57 -24.13
C GLU A 114 13.68 -4.92 -24.61
N TYR A 115 13.80 -4.00 -25.57
CA TYR A 115 12.65 -3.26 -26.10
C TYR A 115 11.86 -4.09 -27.12
N ASP A 116 10.54 -4.08 -26.99
CA ASP A 116 9.59 -4.85 -27.80
C ASP A 116 9.72 -4.53 -29.30
N ARG A 117 10.03 -3.28 -29.65
CA ARG A 117 10.30 -2.85 -31.04
C ARG A 117 11.43 -3.61 -31.74
N LYS A 118 12.28 -4.30 -30.98
CA LYS A 118 13.40 -5.12 -31.47
C LYS A 118 13.11 -6.62 -31.42
N THR A 119 12.31 -7.06 -30.45
CA THR A 119 12.17 -8.48 -30.11
C THR A 119 10.85 -9.08 -30.59
N LEU A 120 9.79 -8.29 -30.80
CA LEU A 120 8.51 -8.82 -31.27
C LEU A 120 8.56 -9.26 -32.74
N SER A 121 7.82 -10.31 -33.05
CA SER A 121 7.58 -10.77 -34.41
C SER A 121 6.26 -10.21 -34.96
N ALA A 122 6.17 -10.08 -36.29
CA ALA A 122 4.92 -9.74 -36.95
C ALA A 122 3.82 -10.80 -36.69
N SER A 123 4.19 -12.09 -36.62
CA SER A 123 3.23 -13.16 -36.34
C SER A 123 2.63 -13.06 -34.94
N PHE A 124 3.43 -12.66 -33.93
CA PHE A 124 2.93 -12.42 -32.58
C PHE A 124 1.90 -11.28 -32.55
N LEU A 125 2.21 -10.15 -33.19
CA LEU A 125 1.28 -9.00 -33.23
C LEU A 125 -0.01 -9.33 -33.97
N ILE A 126 0.08 -10.06 -35.10
CA ILE A 126 -1.08 -10.51 -35.87
C ILE A 126 -1.96 -11.44 -35.02
N ASP A 127 -1.41 -12.49 -34.41
CA ASP A 127 -2.19 -13.37 -33.52
C ASP A 127 -2.80 -12.60 -32.35
N ASN A 128 -2.04 -11.70 -31.73
CA ASN A 128 -2.54 -10.86 -30.64
C ASN A 128 -3.73 -9.98 -31.05
N ILE A 129 -3.67 -9.37 -32.24
CA ILE A 129 -4.74 -8.54 -32.79
C ILE A 129 -5.94 -9.42 -33.10
N ASP A 130 -5.77 -10.53 -33.81
CA ASP A 130 -6.87 -11.42 -34.19
C ASP A 130 -7.61 -11.96 -32.98
N VAL A 131 -6.89 -12.47 -31.96
CA VAL A 131 -7.49 -12.93 -30.71
C VAL A 131 -8.19 -11.79 -29.96
N ALA A 132 -7.63 -10.56 -29.99
CA ALA A 132 -8.29 -9.42 -29.36
C ALA A 132 -9.65 -9.13 -30.00
N PHE A 133 -9.75 -9.20 -31.33
CA PHE A 133 -11.01 -9.01 -32.04
C PHE A 133 -12.00 -10.15 -31.76
N GLU A 134 -11.54 -11.41 -31.73
CA GLU A 134 -12.38 -12.55 -31.30
C GLU A 134 -12.94 -12.31 -29.89
N ALA A 135 -12.08 -11.91 -28.96
CA ALA A 135 -12.45 -11.61 -27.58
C ALA A 135 -13.40 -10.43 -27.48
N TRP A 136 -13.14 -9.35 -28.23
CA TRP A 136 -13.99 -8.17 -28.25
C TRP A 136 -15.36 -8.44 -28.86
N GLN A 137 -15.48 -9.34 -29.84
CA GLN A 137 -16.76 -9.75 -30.43
C GLN A 137 -17.54 -10.68 -29.49
N THR A 138 -16.85 -11.53 -28.74
CA THR A 138 -17.46 -12.50 -27.81
C THR A 138 -17.57 -12.00 -26.36
N ALA A 139 -17.18 -10.75 -26.10
CA ALA A 139 -17.29 -10.14 -24.77
C ALA A 139 -18.74 -10.16 -24.27
N PRO A 140 -18.98 -10.23 -22.95
CA PRO A 140 -20.33 -10.18 -22.38
C PRO A 140 -21.13 -8.95 -22.84
N ASN A 141 -22.44 -9.10 -23.04
CA ASN A 141 -23.28 -8.08 -23.67
C ASN A 141 -23.33 -6.72 -22.95
N PHE A 142 -23.09 -6.69 -21.64
CA PHE A 142 -23.06 -5.46 -20.84
C PHE A 142 -21.70 -4.73 -20.92
N ILE A 143 -20.71 -5.31 -21.61
CA ILE A 143 -19.43 -4.69 -21.91
C ILE A 143 -19.57 -3.86 -23.18
N THR A 144 -18.94 -2.69 -23.16
CA THR A 144 -18.83 -1.76 -24.28
C THR A 144 -18.40 -2.43 -25.60
N ARG A 145 -18.94 -1.92 -26.70
CA ARG A 145 -18.48 -2.18 -28.07
C ARG A 145 -17.84 -0.94 -28.71
N ASP A 146 -17.34 -0.01 -27.90
CA ASP A 146 -16.57 1.15 -28.34
C ASP A 146 -15.19 0.73 -28.81
N PHE A 147 -14.86 1.12 -30.04
CA PHE A 147 -13.62 0.75 -30.69
C PHE A 147 -12.40 1.41 -30.03
N ASN A 148 -12.53 2.65 -29.54
CA ASN A 148 -11.41 3.33 -28.89
C ASN A 148 -11.04 2.67 -27.55
N LEU A 149 -12.04 2.29 -26.75
CA LEU A 149 -11.83 1.59 -25.49
C LEU A 149 -11.25 0.20 -25.73
N PHE A 150 -11.71 -0.51 -26.77
CA PHE A 150 -11.10 -1.74 -27.22
C PHE A 150 -9.60 -1.56 -27.54
N CYS A 151 -9.27 -0.60 -28.41
CA CYS A 151 -7.87 -0.38 -28.81
C CYS A 151 -6.96 0.01 -27.64
N ARG A 152 -7.47 0.78 -26.67
CA ARG A 152 -6.66 1.28 -25.55
C ARG A 152 -6.57 0.32 -24.36
N TYR A 153 -7.56 -0.55 -24.16
CA TYR A 153 -7.69 -1.30 -22.90
C TYR A 153 -8.06 -2.77 -23.05
N VAL A 154 -8.23 -3.30 -24.27
CA VAL A 154 -8.35 -4.74 -24.56
C VAL A 154 -7.18 -5.21 -25.42
N LEU A 155 -6.96 -4.50 -26.53
CA LEU A 155 -5.95 -4.81 -27.54
C LEU A 155 -4.51 -4.91 -27.00
N PRO A 156 -4.02 -4.07 -26.06
CA PRO A 156 -2.63 -4.09 -25.65
C PRO A 156 -2.17 -5.44 -25.10
N TYR A 157 -1.12 -6.00 -25.70
CA TYR A 157 -0.59 -7.33 -25.40
C TYR A 157 0.15 -7.41 -24.04
N ARG A 158 0.66 -6.26 -23.59
CA ARG A 158 1.47 -6.09 -22.38
C ARG A 158 0.69 -5.35 -21.30
N VAL A 159 0.94 -5.71 -20.05
CA VAL A 159 0.49 -4.91 -18.90
C VAL A 159 1.69 -4.20 -18.28
N GLY A 160 2.64 -4.90 -17.69
CA GLY A 160 3.82 -4.31 -17.04
C GLY A 160 5.09 -4.42 -17.89
N ASN A 161 6.17 -4.92 -17.29
CA ASN A 161 7.45 -5.20 -17.95
C ASN A 161 7.78 -6.72 -17.97
N GLU A 162 6.75 -7.56 -18.03
CA GLU A 162 6.86 -9.01 -18.07
C GLU A 162 7.57 -9.48 -19.35
N PRO A 163 8.41 -10.53 -19.31
CA PRO A 163 8.83 -11.20 -20.54
C PRO A 163 7.60 -11.60 -21.38
N ILE A 164 7.69 -11.44 -22.71
CA ILE A 164 6.56 -11.72 -23.61
C ILE A 164 6.34 -13.22 -23.77
N GLU A 165 5.09 -13.64 -23.61
CA GLU A 165 4.62 -15.00 -23.88
C GLU A 165 3.39 -14.98 -24.80
N PRO A 166 3.27 -15.90 -25.78
CA PRO A 166 2.11 -16.02 -26.67
C PRO A 166 0.90 -16.70 -25.99
N GLU A 167 0.53 -16.21 -24.81
CA GLU A 167 -0.46 -16.85 -23.92
C GLU A 167 -1.88 -16.28 -24.07
N ARG A 168 -2.08 -15.23 -24.88
CA ARG A 168 -3.41 -14.60 -25.01
C ARG A 168 -4.46 -15.58 -25.52
N ARG A 169 -4.17 -16.33 -26.60
CA ARG A 169 -5.10 -17.34 -27.14
C ARG A 169 -5.43 -18.42 -26.12
N LYS A 170 -4.41 -18.95 -25.43
CA LYS A 170 -4.61 -19.93 -24.35
C LYS A 170 -5.51 -19.38 -23.24
N GLN A 171 -5.26 -18.15 -22.76
CA GLN A 171 -6.10 -17.53 -21.72
C GLN A 171 -7.52 -17.25 -22.20
N PHE A 172 -7.72 -16.81 -23.44
CA PHE A 172 -9.03 -16.60 -24.04
C PHE A 172 -9.87 -17.89 -24.00
N GLU A 173 -9.27 -19.02 -24.35
CA GLU A 173 -9.94 -20.33 -24.33
C GLU A 173 -10.16 -20.85 -22.89
N GLU A 174 -9.13 -20.81 -22.04
CA GLU A 174 -9.24 -21.28 -20.65
C GLU A 174 -10.28 -20.52 -19.83
N LEU A 175 -10.42 -19.21 -20.09
CA LEU A 175 -11.36 -18.34 -19.38
C LEU A 175 -12.72 -18.23 -20.07
N ARG A 176 -12.97 -19.01 -21.13
CA ARG A 176 -14.25 -19.00 -21.85
C ARG A 176 -15.45 -19.22 -20.94
N SER A 177 -15.41 -20.25 -20.08
CA SER A 177 -16.48 -20.55 -19.13
C SER A 177 -16.71 -19.39 -18.15
N LEU A 178 -15.62 -18.78 -17.67
CA LEU A 178 -15.68 -17.61 -16.80
C LEU A 178 -16.36 -16.44 -17.51
N ARG A 179 -15.90 -16.08 -18.71
CA ARG A 179 -16.46 -15.01 -19.55
C ARG A 179 -17.94 -15.22 -19.83
N ASP A 180 -18.31 -16.40 -20.30
CA ASP A 180 -19.69 -16.72 -20.71
C ASP A 180 -20.66 -16.74 -19.51
N SER A 181 -20.14 -16.92 -18.29
CA SER A 181 -20.94 -16.87 -17.04
C SER A 181 -21.21 -15.45 -16.53
N MET A 182 -20.48 -14.43 -17.00
CA MET A 182 -20.68 -13.05 -16.58
C MET A 182 -21.88 -12.45 -17.32
N PHE A 183 -23.00 -12.28 -16.63
CA PHE A 183 -24.20 -11.63 -17.20
C PHE A 183 -24.38 -10.18 -16.77
N ASP A 184 -23.70 -9.72 -15.72
CA ASP A 184 -23.70 -8.32 -15.28
C ASP A 184 -22.39 -7.91 -14.59
N GLU A 185 -22.26 -6.61 -14.29
CA GLU A 185 -21.09 -6.04 -13.62
C GLU A 185 -20.80 -6.65 -12.24
N SER A 186 -21.85 -7.04 -11.49
CA SER A 186 -21.70 -7.62 -10.16
C SER A 186 -21.01 -8.98 -10.19
N ARG A 187 -21.04 -9.65 -11.34
CA ARG A 187 -20.39 -10.95 -11.59
C ARG A 187 -18.89 -10.84 -11.80
N ILE A 188 -18.39 -9.76 -12.39
CA ILE A 188 -16.95 -9.59 -12.69
C ILE A 188 -16.08 -9.91 -11.46
N ILE A 189 -16.29 -9.22 -10.35
CA ILE A 189 -15.45 -9.39 -9.14
C ILE A 189 -15.69 -10.77 -8.51
N LYS A 190 -16.94 -11.22 -8.42
CA LYS A 190 -17.30 -12.48 -7.76
C LYS A 190 -16.73 -13.69 -8.50
N ASP A 191 -16.80 -13.67 -9.83
CA ASP A 191 -16.40 -14.79 -10.67
C ASP A 191 -14.87 -14.84 -10.79
N LEU A 192 -14.19 -13.69 -10.95
CA LEU A 192 -12.73 -13.61 -10.87
C LEU A 192 -12.21 -14.08 -9.50
N TYR A 193 -12.87 -13.66 -8.41
CA TYR A 193 -12.52 -14.13 -7.06
C TYR A 193 -12.71 -15.64 -6.92
N HIS A 194 -13.82 -16.18 -7.41
CA HIS A 194 -14.08 -17.62 -7.39
C HIS A 194 -13.00 -18.37 -8.18
N GLU A 195 -12.74 -17.98 -9.42
CA GLU A 195 -11.76 -18.61 -10.28
C GLU A 195 -10.36 -18.54 -9.67
N PHE A 196 -9.85 -17.35 -9.37
CA PHE A 196 -8.46 -17.21 -8.97
C PHE A 196 -8.20 -17.58 -7.52
N VAL A 197 -9.13 -17.30 -6.60
CA VAL A 197 -8.93 -17.59 -5.16
C VAL A 197 -9.49 -18.95 -4.76
N LYS A 198 -10.67 -19.34 -5.25
CA LYS A 198 -11.31 -20.60 -4.83
C LYS A 198 -10.92 -21.79 -5.68
N VAL A 199 -10.79 -21.64 -6.99
CA VAL A 199 -10.38 -22.71 -7.90
C VAL A 199 -8.85 -22.80 -7.97
N ARG A 200 -8.19 -21.74 -8.43
CA ARG A 200 -6.72 -21.72 -8.64
C ARG A 200 -5.89 -21.53 -7.37
N LYS A 201 -6.52 -21.15 -6.24
CA LYS A 201 -5.88 -20.98 -4.91
C LYS A 201 -4.78 -19.92 -4.87
N TYR A 202 -4.94 -18.82 -5.60
CA TYR A 202 -3.99 -17.70 -5.60
C TYR A 202 -4.04 -16.91 -4.28
N GLN A 203 -2.87 -16.44 -3.84
CA GLN A 203 -2.73 -15.72 -2.57
C GLN A 203 -1.69 -14.61 -2.65
N ASN A 204 -1.95 -13.49 -1.97
CA ASN A 204 -0.95 -12.44 -1.78
C ASN A 204 0.22 -12.95 -0.93
N SER A 205 1.45 -12.56 -1.31
CA SER A 205 2.67 -12.83 -0.57
C SER A 205 3.52 -11.56 -0.42
N LYS A 206 3.88 -11.24 0.82
CA LYS A 206 4.84 -10.20 1.22
C LYS A 206 6.22 -10.49 0.63
N GLN A 207 6.61 -11.74 0.53
CA GLN A 207 7.93 -12.16 0.05
C GLN A 207 8.08 -11.77 -1.42
N MET A 208 7.00 -11.93 -2.20
CA MET A 208 6.96 -11.58 -3.61
C MET A 208 7.08 -10.08 -3.90
N TRP A 209 6.96 -9.19 -2.90
CA TRP A 209 7.32 -7.77 -3.07
C TRP A 209 8.82 -7.55 -3.33
N ASN A 210 9.66 -8.49 -2.92
CA ASN A 210 11.10 -8.39 -3.18
C ASN A 210 11.47 -8.79 -4.62
N TYR A 211 10.57 -9.49 -5.33
CA TYR A 211 10.71 -9.76 -6.76
C TYR A 211 10.20 -8.53 -7.54
N ALA A 212 11.05 -7.51 -7.66
CA ALA A 212 10.65 -6.13 -7.98
C ALA A 212 10.37 -5.85 -9.48
N ILE A 213 9.94 -6.84 -10.24
CA ILE A 213 9.61 -6.74 -11.68
C ILE A 213 8.32 -7.51 -11.98
N SER A 214 7.70 -7.24 -13.12
CA SER A 214 6.49 -7.94 -13.56
C SER A 214 6.77 -9.42 -13.80
N LEU A 215 5.79 -10.27 -13.48
CA LEU A 215 5.87 -11.71 -13.72
C LEU A 215 5.23 -12.06 -15.05
N THR A 216 5.80 -13.05 -15.73
CA THR A 216 5.08 -13.71 -16.83
C THR A 216 3.84 -14.43 -16.30
N LYS A 217 2.89 -14.72 -17.20
CA LYS A 217 1.66 -15.43 -16.85
C LYS A 217 1.98 -16.83 -16.35
N SER A 218 2.90 -17.52 -17.03
CA SER A 218 3.32 -18.87 -16.65
C SER A 218 4.02 -18.90 -15.28
N GLN A 219 4.82 -17.89 -14.93
CA GLN A 219 5.44 -17.78 -13.61
C GLN A 219 4.40 -17.55 -12.51
N LEU A 220 3.40 -16.69 -12.73
CA LEU A 220 2.35 -16.47 -11.73
C LEU A 220 1.47 -17.72 -11.55
N GLU A 221 1.18 -18.46 -12.63
CA GLU A 221 0.42 -19.72 -12.58
C GLU A 221 1.15 -20.82 -11.79
N LYS A 222 2.46 -20.94 -11.96
CA LYS A 222 3.33 -21.86 -11.20
C LYS A 222 3.39 -21.48 -9.72
N THR A 223 3.62 -20.20 -9.44
CA THR A 223 3.80 -19.73 -8.06
C THR A 223 2.50 -19.73 -7.28
N ARG A 224 1.41 -19.26 -7.91
CA ARG A 224 0.12 -18.94 -7.28
C ARG A 224 0.25 -17.92 -6.14
N ARG A 225 1.40 -17.23 -6.06
CA ARG A 225 1.75 -16.23 -5.04
C ARG A 225 2.33 -15.01 -5.74
N GLY A 226 1.94 -13.82 -5.28
CA GLY A 226 2.34 -12.56 -5.88
C GLY A 226 2.15 -11.37 -4.95
N SER A 227 2.74 -10.23 -5.30
CA SER A 227 2.40 -8.94 -4.71
C SER A 227 1.06 -8.44 -5.28
N CYS A 228 0.52 -7.34 -4.75
CA CYS A 228 -0.69 -6.73 -5.32
C CYS A 228 -0.48 -6.34 -6.78
N ARG A 229 0.72 -5.86 -7.13
CA ARG A 229 1.11 -5.52 -8.50
C ARG A 229 1.03 -6.72 -9.43
N HIS A 230 1.65 -7.85 -9.06
CA HIS A 230 1.66 -9.06 -9.89
C HIS A 230 0.23 -9.55 -10.19
N PHE A 231 -0.65 -9.52 -9.19
CA PHE A 231 -2.03 -9.92 -9.39
C PHE A 231 -2.86 -8.89 -10.17
N CYS A 232 -2.64 -7.59 -10.00
CA CYS A 232 -3.30 -6.58 -10.84
C CYS A 232 -2.91 -6.77 -12.31
N GLU A 233 -1.63 -6.98 -12.61
CA GLU A 233 -1.14 -7.24 -13.96
C GLU A 233 -1.79 -8.50 -14.56
N TYR A 234 -1.87 -9.61 -13.81
CA TYR A 234 -2.51 -10.83 -14.28
C TYR A 234 -4.02 -10.70 -14.47
N TYR A 235 -4.72 -10.04 -13.54
CA TYR A 235 -6.15 -9.80 -13.65
C TYR A 235 -6.48 -8.95 -14.88
N VAL A 236 -5.72 -7.88 -15.13
CA VAL A 236 -5.88 -7.07 -16.34
C VAL A 236 -5.63 -7.92 -17.58
N ALA A 237 -4.58 -8.74 -17.61
CA ALA A 237 -4.33 -9.62 -18.75
C ALA A 237 -5.47 -10.64 -18.99
N ALA A 238 -6.02 -11.23 -17.93
CA ALA A 238 -7.14 -12.16 -17.99
C ALA A 238 -8.45 -11.49 -18.46
N LEU A 239 -8.76 -10.30 -17.94
CA LEU A 239 -9.90 -9.49 -18.35
C LEU A 239 -9.80 -9.11 -19.84
N ARG A 240 -8.63 -8.65 -20.27
CA ARG A 240 -8.35 -8.33 -21.68
C ARG A 240 -8.47 -9.55 -22.58
N ALA A 241 -8.00 -10.72 -22.13
CA ALA A 241 -8.20 -11.97 -22.84
C ALA A 241 -9.69 -12.31 -23.00
N CYS A 242 -10.55 -11.92 -22.05
CA CYS A 242 -12.00 -12.07 -22.15
C CYS A 242 -12.71 -10.96 -22.94
N GLY A 243 -11.98 -10.03 -23.56
CA GLY A 243 -12.54 -8.88 -24.28
C GLY A 243 -13.04 -7.75 -23.38
N ILE A 244 -12.72 -7.79 -22.08
CA ILE A 244 -13.17 -6.81 -21.09
C ILE A 244 -12.12 -5.70 -20.95
N PRO A 245 -12.47 -4.42 -21.24
CA PRO A 245 -11.54 -3.30 -21.14
C PRO A 245 -11.07 -3.07 -19.70
N ALA A 246 -9.77 -3.23 -19.47
CA ALA A 246 -9.20 -3.14 -18.13
C ALA A 246 -7.81 -2.49 -18.11
N THR A 247 -7.47 -1.87 -16.98
CA THR A 247 -6.15 -1.30 -16.69
C THR A 247 -5.88 -1.28 -15.18
N ILE A 248 -4.72 -0.75 -14.81
CA ILE A 248 -4.31 -0.54 -13.42
C ILE A 248 -4.40 0.94 -13.10
N ASP A 249 -5.11 1.27 -12.02
CA ASP A 249 -5.06 2.60 -11.41
C ASP A 249 -4.26 2.48 -10.09
N TYR A 250 -3.52 3.53 -9.73
CA TYR A 250 -2.60 3.47 -8.61
C TYR A 250 -2.31 4.82 -7.95
N VAL A 251 -1.84 4.74 -6.71
CA VAL A 251 -1.31 5.84 -5.91
C VAL A 251 0.13 5.53 -5.56
N ASN A 252 1.06 6.42 -5.90
CA ASN A 252 2.47 6.24 -5.55
C ASN A 252 2.74 6.51 -4.07
N CYS A 253 2.09 7.53 -3.52
CA CYS A 253 2.22 7.93 -2.12
C CYS A 253 0.88 8.40 -1.56
N TRP A 254 0.52 7.90 -0.37
CA TRP A 254 -0.64 8.42 0.35
C TRP A 254 -0.34 9.77 0.96
N GLY A 255 -1.33 10.65 0.91
CA GLY A 255 -1.30 11.92 1.61
C GLY A 255 -1.22 11.77 3.12
N ASN A 256 -1.66 10.64 3.70
CA ASN A 256 -1.77 10.39 5.15
C ASN A 256 -0.99 9.19 5.71
N ARG A 257 -0.08 8.57 4.94
CA ARG A 257 0.86 7.53 5.40
C ARG A 257 1.96 7.25 4.36
N ALA A 258 2.99 6.51 4.75
CA ALA A 258 3.95 5.94 3.81
C ALA A 258 3.32 4.92 2.83
N GLY A 259 3.94 4.79 1.66
CA GLY A 259 3.65 3.78 0.65
C GLY A 259 2.57 4.17 -0.35
N GLY A 260 2.29 3.27 -1.29
CA GLY A 260 1.29 3.41 -2.33
C GLY A 260 0.34 2.22 -2.39
N HIS A 261 -0.44 2.12 -3.46
CA HIS A 261 -1.31 0.97 -3.76
C HIS A 261 -1.74 0.97 -5.22
N GLU A 262 -2.03 -0.21 -5.74
CA GLU A 262 -2.43 -0.44 -7.13
C GLU A 262 -3.64 -1.37 -7.15
N TRP A 263 -4.58 -1.13 -8.07
CA TRP A 263 -5.81 -1.90 -8.19
C TRP A 263 -6.27 -2.01 -9.64
N VAL A 264 -7.19 -2.95 -9.89
CA VAL A 264 -7.76 -3.18 -11.22
C VAL A 264 -8.91 -2.21 -11.47
N ALA A 265 -8.92 -1.58 -12.63
CA ALA A 265 -10.01 -0.74 -13.12
C ALA A 265 -10.58 -1.30 -14.43
N VAL A 266 -11.85 -1.73 -14.40
CA VAL A 266 -12.61 -2.13 -15.61
C VAL A 266 -13.38 -0.92 -16.13
N LEU A 267 -13.17 -0.57 -17.40
CA LEU A 267 -13.64 0.68 -17.99
C LEU A 267 -14.94 0.49 -18.79
N LYS A 268 -15.74 1.55 -18.87
CA LYS A 268 -17.04 1.58 -19.57
C LYS A 268 -17.15 2.82 -20.46
N ASP A 269 -18.12 2.80 -21.36
CA ASP A 269 -18.37 3.87 -22.35
C ASP A 269 -18.65 5.25 -21.74
N SER A 270 -19.31 5.28 -20.58
CA SER A 270 -19.73 6.53 -19.94
C SER A 270 -18.62 7.24 -19.15
N GLY A 271 -17.36 6.77 -19.26
CA GLY A 271 -16.26 7.19 -18.39
C GLY A 271 -16.33 6.60 -16.97
N ALA A 272 -17.43 5.91 -16.63
CA ALA A 272 -17.55 5.13 -15.41
C ALA A 272 -16.62 3.91 -15.44
N PHE A 273 -16.22 3.45 -14.26
CA PHE A 273 -15.36 2.29 -14.11
C PHE A 273 -15.72 1.49 -12.86
N LEU A 274 -15.32 0.22 -12.86
CA LEU A 274 -15.38 -0.66 -11.71
C LEU A 274 -13.97 -0.87 -11.19
N ALA A 275 -13.69 -0.38 -9.98
CA ALA A 275 -12.41 -0.57 -9.32
C ALA A 275 -12.48 -1.63 -8.21
N PHE A 276 -11.47 -2.49 -8.13
CA PHE A 276 -11.37 -3.54 -7.11
C PHE A 276 -9.92 -4.02 -6.93
N ASP A 277 -9.61 -4.47 -5.71
CA ASP A 277 -8.33 -5.10 -5.41
C ASP A 277 -8.32 -6.53 -5.95
N ALA A 278 -7.22 -6.92 -6.60
CA ALA A 278 -7.05 -8.30 -7.04
C ALA A 278 -7.10 -9.25 -5.84
N LEU A 279 -7.76 -10.41 -6.01
CA LEU A 279 -8.06 -11.39 -4.96
C LEU A 279 -9.08 -10.93 -3.89
N ASP A 280 -9.68 -9.74 -4.00
CA ASP A 280 -10.83 -9.35 -3.17
C ASP A 280 -12.16 -9.73 -3.86
N ARG A 281 -13.21 -9.88 -3.05
CA ARG A 281 -14.59 -10.18 -3.47
C ARG A 281 -15.48 -8.93 -3.51
N LYS A 282 -14.94 -7.75 -3.23
CA LYS A 282 -15.69 -6.49 -3.10
C LYS A 282 -15.12 -5.41 -4.01
N LYS A 283 -15.97 -4.43 -4.34
CA LYS A 283 -15.54 -3.16 -4.94
C LYS A 283 -14.55 -2.47 -3.99
N MET A 284 -13.56 -1.80 -4.56
CA MET A 284 -12.53 -1.10 -3.81
C MET A 284 -13.13 0.02 -2.97
N LYS A 285 -12.59 0.19 -1.76
CA LYS A 285 -12.79 1.39 -0.94
C LYS A 285 -11.43 1.82 -0.42
N LEU A 286 -11.01 3.03 -0.80
CA LEU A 286 -9.73 3.57 -0.36
C LEU A 286 -9.81 3.90 1.14
N ALA A 287 -9.00 3.19 1.94
CA ALA A 287 -8.91 3.39 3.38
C ALA A 287 -7.97 4.56 3.77
N TYR A 288 -7.21 5.07 2.80
CA TYR A 288 -6.20 6.11 2.96
C TYR A 288 -6.48 7.26 2.00
N LYS A 289 -5.89 8.42 2.26
CA LYS A 289 -6.10 9.64 1.48
C LYS A 289 -5.06 9.70 0.36
N PRO A 290 -5.43 9.57 -0.92
CA PRO A 290 -4.48 9.75 -2.02
C PRO A 290 -4.19 11.24 -2.24
N ALA A 291 -2.98 11.55 -2.70
CA ALA A 291 -2.64 12.89 -3.17
C ALA A 291 -2.88 13.06 -4.68
N LYS A 292 -2.60 11.99 -5.44
CA LYS A 292 -2.80 11.84 -6.88
C LYS A 292 -3.10 10.37 -7.17
N ILE A 293 -3.93 10.12 -8.18
CA ILE A 293 -4.20 8.78 -8.71
C ILE A 293 -3.85 8.77 -10.19
N TYR A 294 -3.00 7.83 -10.58
CA TYR A 294 -2.60 7.66 -11.96
C TYR A 294 -3.18 6.37 -12.54
N ARG A 295 -3.60 6.43 -13.79
CA ARG A 295 -4.01 5.27 -14.59
C ARG A 295 -2.87 4.88 -15.50
N GLN A 296 -2.54 3.60 -15.52
CA GLN A 296 -1.58 3.05 -16.46
C GLN A 296 -2.15 3.04 -17.89
N THR A 297 -1.32 3.40 -18.85
CA THR A 297 -1.69 3.48 -20.27
C THR A 297 -0.71 2.67 -21.12
N PHE A 298 -1.21 2.03 -22.18
CA PHE A 298 -0.34 1.51 -23.23
C PHE A 298 0.10 2.64 -24.18
N GLU A 299 -0.84 3.54 -24.48
CA GLU A 299 -0.57 4.75 -25.26
C GLU A 299 0.37 5.68 -24.50
N THR A 300 1.43 6.12 -25.19
CA THR A 300 2.45 7.02 -24.68
C THR A 300 1.87 8.42 -24.55
N GLN A 301 1.79 8.93 -23.33
CA GLN A 301 1.35 10.28 -23.04
C GLN A 301 2.47 11.29 -23.32
N VAL A 302 2.08 12.50 -23.73
CA VAL A 302 3.02 13.61 -23.95
C VAL A 302 3.54 14.09 -22.60
N ILE A 303 4.85 14.20 -22.48
CA ILE A 303 5.52 14.75 -21.30
C ILE A 303 6.37 15.93 -21.73
N ASP A 304 6.32 17.01 -20.94
CA ASP A 304 7.21 18.14 -21.13
C ASP A 304 8.66 17.72 -20.84
N GLY A 305 9.44 17.52 -21.91
CA GLY A 305 10.83 17.07 -21.82
C GLY A 305 11.74 18.04 -21.07
N ASP A 306 11.37 19.32 -21.01
CA ASP A 306 12.16 20.32 -20.28
C ASP A 306 12.09 20.13 -18.77
N ALA A 307 11.04 19.47 -18.27
CA ALA A 307 10.91 19.15 -16.84
C ALA A 307 11.97 18.16 -16.34
N ARG A 308 12.60 17.38 -17.23
CA ARG A 308 13.53 16.29 -16.88
C ARG A 308 14.68 16.70 -15.96
N LYS A 309 15.15 17.94 -16.05
CA LYS A 309 16.24 18.45 -15.23
C LYS A 309 15.80 18.89 -13.83
N TYR A 310 14.50 18.97 -13.58
CA TYR A 310 13.90 19.65 -12.43
C TYR A 310 12.96 18.77 -11.61
N VAL A 311 12.76 17.50 -12.01
CA VAL A 311 11.84 16.58 -11.32
C VAL A 311 12.43 15.16 -11.28
N PRO A 312 11.99 14.30 -10.34
CA PRO A 312 12.40 12.90 -10.31
C PRO A 312 11.99 12.13 -11.57
N ASP A 313 12.86 11.24 -12.07
CA ASP A 313 12.60 10.46 -13.31
C ASP A 313 11.29 9.66 -13.28
N TYR A 314 10.90 9.12 -12.12
CA TYR A 314 9.65 8.35 -11.99
C TYR A 314 8.39 9.19 -12.22
N MET A 315 8.49 10.53 -12.15
CA MET A 315 7.39 11.42 -12.47
C MET A 315 7.16 11.58 -13.97
N LEU A 316 8.19 11.29 -14.77
CA LEU A 316 8.21 11.44 -16.21
C LEU A 316 7.91 10.11 -16.92
N ASN A 317 7.12 9.24 -16.28
CA ASN A 317 6.66 8.01 -16.90
C ASN A 317 5.56 8.34 -17.94
N PRO A 318 5.79 8.13 -19.25
CA PRO A 318 4.79 8.44 -20.28
C PRO A 318 3.67 7.41 -20.37
N ASN A 319 3.78 6.26 -19.70
CA ASN A 319 2.79 5.19 -19.72
C ASN A 319 1.75 5.34 -18.60
N ARG A 320 1.40 6.59 -18.27
CA ARG A 320 0.37 6.89 -17.28
C ARG A 320 -0.32 8.22 -17.58
N MET A 321 -1.56 8.34 -17.13
CA MET A 321 -2.32 9.59 -17.11
C MET A 321 -2.88 9.84 -15.72
N ASP A 322 -3.13 11.10 -15.38
CA ASP A 322 -3.76 11.48 -14.12
C ASP A 322 -5.28 11.32 -14.20
N VAL A 323 -5.84 10.57 -13.26
CA VAL A 323 -7.28 10.28 -13.16
C VAL A 323 -7.86 10.66 -11.80
N SER A 324 -7.17 11.55 -11.07
CA SER A 324 -7.56 11.94 -9.70
C SER A 324 -9.03 12.43 -9.61
N HIS A 325 -9.46 13.27 -10.56
CA HIS A 325 -10.84 13.77 -10.67
C HIS A 325 -11.90 12.68 -10.87
N LEU A 326 -11.53 11.49 -11.32
CA LEU A 326 -12.46 10.36 -11.48
C LEU A 326 -12.79 9.67 -10.15
N TYR A 327 -11.98 9.91 -9.11
CA TYR A 327 -12.13 9.27 -7.80
C TYR A 327 -12.51 10.25 -6.69
N PHE A 328 -12.00 11.48 -6.75
CA PHE A 328 -12.19 12.50 -5.72
C PHE A 328 -12.42 13.88 -6.36
N ASN A 329 -12.98 14.80 -5.58
CA ASN A 329 -12.91 16.21 -5.93
C ASN A 329 -11.45 16.65 -5.95
N THR A 330 -11.09 17.40 -6.97
CA THR A 330 -9.75 17.91 -7.17
C THR A 330 -9.74 19.40 -7.43
N TYR A 331 -8.59 20.00 -7.17
CA TYR A 331 -8.40 21.43 -7.21
C TYR A 331 -7.06 21.76 -7.87
N ASP A 332 -7.05 22.83 -8.64
CA ASP A 332 -5.80 23.43 -9.08
C ASP A 332 -5.25 24.28 -7.94
N VAL A 333 -3.95 24.12 -7.67
CA VAL A 333 -3.25 24.75 -6.57
C VAL A 333 -2.25 25.75 -7.14
N GLU A 334 -2.45 27.00 -6.78
CA GLU A 334 -1.48 28.08 -6.96
C GLU A 334 -0.91 28.46 -5.60
N ILE A 335 0.41 28.34 -5.43
CA ILE A 335 1.05 28.64 -4.15
C ILE A 335 2.32 29.46 -4.35
N LYS A 336 2.40 30.59 -3.64
CA LYS A 336 3.56 31.47 -3.68
C LYS A 336 4.68 30.90 -2.81
N GLY A 337 5.85 30.67 -3.40
CA GLY A 337 7.06 30.33 -2.67
C GLY A 337 7.71 31.55 -2.01
N SER A 338 8.57 31.27 -1.03
CA SER A 338 9.53 32.21 -0.46
C SER A 338 10.50 32.74 -1.52
N ASP A 339 11.06 33.93 -1.29
CA ASP A 339 12.02 34.55 -2.21
C ASP A 339 13.36 33.81 -2.18
N MET A 340 13.49 32.80 -3.05
CA MET A 340 14.71 32.02 -3.23
C MET A 340 15.47 32.51 -4.47
N LYS A 341 16.28 33.56 -4.32
CA LYS A 341 17.04 34.20 -5.42
C LYS A 341 17.79 33.21 -6.33
N GLN A 342 18.36 32.14 -5.75
CA GLN A 342 19.08 31.10 -6.50
C GLN A 342 18.21 30.26 -7.44
N TYR A 343 16.89 30.20 -7.21
CA TYR A 343 15.93 29.44 -8.00
C TYR A 343 14.95 30.33 -8.77
N LYS A 344 15.21 31.64 -8.86
CA LYS A 344 14.32 32.61 -9.54
C LYS A 344 13.96 32.21 -10.97
N ASN A 345 14.87 31.53 -11.67
CA ASN A 345 14.69 31.11 -13.07
C ASN A 345 14.41 29.60 -13.22
N TYR A 346 14.06 28.89 -12.15
CA TYR A 346 13.68 27.47 -12.26
C TYR A 346 12.26 27.38 -12.82
N PRO A 347 12.05 26.76 -14.00
CA PRO A 347 10.75 26.76 -14.68
C PRO A 347 9.76 25.73 -14.12
N TYR A 348 10.21 24.84 -13.22
CA TYR A 348 9.38 23.81 -12.60
C TYR A 348 9.65 23.67 -11.11
N GLY A 349 8.64 23.18 -10.41
CA GLY A 349 8.71 22.72 -9.05
C GLY A 349 7.92 21.44 -8.84
N VAL A 350 8.08 20.86 -7.66
CA VAL A 350 7.38 19.66 -7.22
C VAL A 350 6.50 19.97 -6.02
N ILE A 351 5.38 19.26 -5.91
CA ILE A 351 4.54 19.25 -4.72
C ILE A 351 4.70 17.89 -4.04
N CYS A 352 4.92 17.93 -2.72
CA CYS A 352 5.29 16.78 -1.91
C CYS A 352 4.22 16.49 -0.86
N VAL A 353 4.12 15.21 -0.47
CA VAL A 353 3.47 14.78 0.77
C VAL A 353 4.50 14.19 1.72
N PHE A 354 4.21 14.15 3.02
CA PHE A 354 5.09 13.52 3.98
C PHE A 354 4.90 11.99 3.96
N ASP A 355 5.97 11.19 3.88
CA ASP A 355 5.92 9.72 3.79
C ASP A 355 6.20 9.01 5.12
N ASN A 356 5.92 9.67 6.25
CA ASN A 356 6.33 9.31 7.63
C ASN A 356 7.79 9.64 7.97
N LYS A 357 8.63 10.01 7.00
CA LYS A 357 10.04 10.35 7.26
C LYS A 357 10.51 11.62 6.57
N LYS A 358 10.08 11.83 5.33
CA LYS A 358 10.50 12.95 4.48
C LYS A 358 9.36 13.39 3.58
N TRP A 359 9.53 14.58 3.02
CA TRP A 359 8.68 15.08 1.95
C TRP A 359 9.05 14.39 0.63
N VAL A 360 8.08 13.69 0.03
CA VAL A 360 8.24 12.94 -1.21
C VAL A 360 7.40 13.61 -2.30
N PRO A 361 8.01 13.94 -3.45
CA PRO A 361 7.29 14.47 -4.60
C PRO A 361 6.16 13.53 -5.06
N VAL A 362 4.96 14.08 -5.30
CA VAL A 362 3.80 13.34 -5.83
C VAL A 362 3.29 13.87 -7.17
N ASP A 363 3.56 15.15 -7.46
CA ASP A 363 3.31 15.77 -8.76
C ASP A 363 4.32 16.91 -9.03
N PHE A 364 4.33 17.45 -10.24
CA PHE A 364 5.14 18.58 -10.64
C PHE A 364 4.36 19.59 -11.49
N GLY A 365 4.88 20.82 -11.55
CA GLY A 365 4.18 21.94 -12.16
C GLY A 365 5.11 23.05 -12.60
N LYS A 366 4.61 23.97 -13.44
CA LYS A 366 5.36 25.15 -13.87
C LYS A 366 5.50 26.14 -12.72
N VAL A 367 6.59 26.90 -12.73
CA VAL A 367 6.83 28.00 -11.80
C VAL A 367 6.94 29.30 -12.59
N THR A 368 6.09 30.27 -12.26
CA THR A 368 6.09 31.60 -12.88
C THR A 368 6.11 32.66 -11.80
N ASP A 369 7.08 33.58 -11.86
CA ASP A 369 7.31 34.62 -10.85
C ASP A 369 7.31 34.10 -9.39
N GLY A 370 7.84 32.89 -9.17
CA GLY A 370 7.90 32.24 -7.86
C GLY A 370 6.55 31.68 -7.36
N VAL A 371 5.52 31.63 -8.21
CA VAL A 371 4.26 30.92 -7.95
C VAL A 371 4.33 29.54 -8.60
N PHE A 372 4.02 28.51 -7.82
CA PHE A 372 3.97 27.11 -8.25
C PHE A 372 2.54 26.77 -8.65
N HIS A 373 2.38 26.10 -9.80
CA HIS A 373 1.09 25.75 -10.38
C HIS A 373 0.95 24.24 -10.52
N PHE A 374 0.07 23.63 -9.74
CA PHE A 374 -0.22 22.19 -9.78
C PHE A 374 -1.68 21.96 -10.12
N GLN A 375 -1.97 20.98 -10.97
CA GLN A 375 -3.33 20.71 -11.42
C GLN A 375 -3.91 19.46 -10.77
N ASN A 376 -5.23 19.42 -10.65
CA ASN A 376 -5.95 18.19 -10.31
C ASN A 376 -5.45 17.53 -9.00
N MET A 377 -5.20 18.34 -7.95
CA MET A 377 -4.73 17.89 -6.64
C MET A 377 -5.89 17.48 -5.74
N ILE A 378 -5.75 16.39 -4.98
CA ILE A 378 -6.79 15.90 -4.07
C ILE A 378 -6.72 16.63 -2.73
N GLY A 379 -7.86 17.17 -2.25
CA GLY A 379 -7.94 17.84 -0.95
C GLY A 379 -7.90 16.89 0.27
N ASP A 380 -7.95 17.47 1.47
CA ASP A 380 -7.79 16.78 2.77
C ASP A 380 -6.37 16.23 3.01
N VAL A 381 -5.35 16.92 2.47
CA VAL A 381 -3.95 16.50 2.47
C VAL A 381 -3.04 17.70 2.83
N CYS A 382 -1.99 17.44 3.60
CA CYS A 382 -0.93 18.40 3.85
C CYS A 382 0.18 18.26 2.79
N TYR A 383 0.52 19.37 2.16
CA TYR A 383 1.46 19.48 1.08
C TYR A 383 2.60 20.43 1.42
N MET A 384 3.69 20.29 0.69
CA MET A 384 4.78 21.27 0.65
C MET A 384 5.29 21.37 -0.79
N ALA A 385 5.47 22.59 -1.28
CA ALA A 385 5.98 22.84 -2.62
C ALA A 385 7.43 23.33 -2.57
N GLY A 386 8.19 23.02 -3.62
CA GLY A 386 9.60 23.37 -3.68
C GLY A 386 10.28 22.90 -4.96
N PHE A 387 11.60 22.99 -4.96
CA PHE A 387 12.43 22.62 -6.10
C PHE A 387 13.04 21.24 -5.87
N TYR A 388 13.27 20.50 -6.96
CA TYR A 388 14.03 19.26 -6.92
C TYR A 388 15.39 19.47 -7.57
N VAL A 389 16.46 19.36 -6.78
CA VAL A 389 17.83 19.67 -7.20
C VAL A 389 18.74 18.54 -6.79
N ASN A 390 19.48 17.98 -7.76
CA ASN A 390 20.47 16.91 -7.52
C ASN A 390 19.92 15.74 -6.68
N GLY A 391 18.70 15.29 -6.98
CA GLY A 391 18.07 14.17 -6.28
C GLY A 391 17.40 14.55 -4.95
N THR A 392 17.45 15.82 -4.54
CA THR A 392 16.98 16.29 -3.24
C THR A 392 15.85 17.32 -3.38
N PHE A 393 14.83 17.19 -2.54
CA PHE A 393 13.77 18.19 -2.42
C PHE A 393 14.23 19.36 -1.55
N ILE A 394 14.01 20.57 -2.04
CA ILE A 394 14.31 21.84 -1.36
C ILE A 394 13.01 22.62 -1.24
N SER A 395 12.50 22.76 -0.01
CA SER A 395 11.24 23.46 0.25
C SER A 395 11.32 24.93 -0.17
N ALA A 396 10.32 25.39 -0.92
CA ALA A 396 10.13 26.80 -1.23
C ALA A 396 8.93 27.39 -0.48
N THR A 397 8.00 26.56 -0.01
CA THR A 397 6.86 26.97 0.82
C THR A 397 6.99 26.40 2.23
N GLU A 398 6.32 27.03 3.19
CA GLU A 398 5.94 26.33 4.43
C GLU A 398 4.90 25.22 4.12
N PRO A 399 4.70 24.24 5.01
CA PRO A 399 3.65 23.26 4.85
C PRO A 399 2.27 23.93 4.78
N PHE A 400 1.38 23.39 3.97
CA PHE A 400 0.01 23.89 3.86
C PHE A 400 -0.97 22.75 3.67
N VAL A 401 -2.20 22.93 4.14
CA VAL A 401 -3.29 21.98 3.96
C VAL A 401 -4.15 22.43 2.79
N LEU A 402 -4.31 21.56 1.79
CA LEU A 402 -5.40 21.69 0.83
C LEU A 402 -6.65 21.09 1.48
N THR A 403 -7.64 21.89 1.81
CA THR A 403 -8.84 21.39 2.53
C THR A 403 -9.72 20.54 1.63
N LYS A 404 -10.71 19.86 2.22
CA LYS A 404 -11.74 19.11 1.47
C LYS A 404 -12.50 19.97 0.45
N SER A 405 -12.62 21.27 0.70
CA SER A 405 -13.30 22.24 -0.17
C SER A 405 -12.36 22.95 -1.15
N GLY A 406 -11.07 22.60 -1.18
CA GLY A 406 -10.10 23.18 -2.11
C GLY A 406 -9.44 24.48 -1.65
N GLU A 407 -9.65 24.88 -0.40
CA GLU A 407 -8.97 26.04 0.17
C GLU A 407 -7.53 25.69 0.56
N VAL A 408 -6.57 26.54 0.20
CA VAL A 408 -5.18 26.42 0.67
C VAL A 408 -5.05 27.12 2.02
N LYS A 409 -4.87 26.34 3.09
CA LYS A 409 -4.60 26.84 4.43
C LYS A 409 -3.13 26.70 4.77
N LEU A 410 -2.45 27.84 4.86
CA LEU A 410 -1.06 27.88 5.31
C LEU A 410 -0.96 27.49 6.78
N ILE A 411 -0.03 26.60 7.12
CA ILE A 411 0.29 26.31 8.51
C ILE A 411 1.19 27.45 8.99
N GLN A 412 0.62 28.36 9.77
CA GLN A 412 1.24 29.64 10.10
C GLN A 412 2.46 29.45 11.01
N CYS A 413 3.65 29.79 10.51
CA CYS A 413 4.90 29.72 11.28
C CYS A 413 5.23 30.98 12.10
N TYR A 414 4.37 32.01 12.10
CA TYR A 414 4.74 33.36 12.60
C TYR A 414 3.97 33.86 13.83
N THR A 415 3.08 33.04 14.41
CA THR A 415 2.39 33.42 15.65
C THR A 415 3.31 33.25 16.86
N LYS A 416 3.27 34.19 17.82
CA LYS A 416 3.94 34.09 19.14
C LYS A 416 3.11 33.34 20.19
N ASN A 417 1.98 32.78 19.77
CA ASN A 417 1.06 32.07 20.65
C ASN A 417 1.64 30.72 21.05
N HIS A 418 1.28 30.26 22.23
CA HIS A 418 1.66 28.96 22.75
C HIS A 418 0.43 28.17 23.18
N VAL A 419 0.56 26.85 23.24
CA VAL A 419 -0.50 25.91 23.61
C VAL A 419 0.08 24.79 24.46
N ASP A 420 -0.69 24.33 25.42
CA ASP A 420 -0.39 23.12 26.16
C ASP A 420 -0.95 21.91 25.40
N MET A 421 -0.12 20.91 25.18
CA MET A 421 -0.46 19.73 24.38
C MET A 421 -0.50 18.48 25.22
N ARG A 422 -1.65 17.81 25.21
CA ARG A 422 -1.77 16.41 25.63
C ARG A 422 -1.73 15.50 24.41
N LEU A 423 -0.63 14.77 24.24
CA LEU A 423 -0.41 13.85 23.13
C LEU A 423 -0.65 12.42 23.58
N VAL A 424 -1.40 11.66 22.78
CA VAL A 424 -1.83 10.29 23.12
C VAL A 424 -1.33 9.25 22.10
N ARG A 425 -0.87 9.68 20.93
CA ARG A 425 -0.31 8.80 19.89
C ARG A 425 0.81 9.50 19.11
N LYS A 426 1.68 8.71 18.49
CA LYS A 426 2.69 9.17 17.51
C LYS A 426 2.29 8.90 16.05
N TYR A 427 1.19 8.15 15.84
CA TYR A 427 0.69 7.75 14.52
C TYR A 427 -0.85 7.64 14.51
N PRO A 428 -1.55 7.95 13.41
CA PRO A 428 -3.00 7.84 13.32
C PRO A 428 -3.49 6.40 13.52
N LYS A 429 -4.63 6.26 14.21
CA LYS A 429 -5.32 4.96 14.31
C LYS A 429 -6.20 4.73 13.07
N PHE A 430 -5.79 3.80 12.20
CA PHE A 430 -6.57 3.41 11.03
C PHE A 430 -7.69 2.40 11.33
N THR A 431 -8.65 2.28 10.40
CA THR A 431 -9.83 1.41 10.53
C THR A 431 -9.48 -0.05 10.80
N ARG A 432 -8.39 -0.58 10.22
CA ARG A 432 -7.93 -1.95 10.47
C ARG A 432 -7.62 -2.16 11.95
N ILE A 433 -6.84 -1.27 12.56
CA ILE A 433 -6.48 -1.35 13.99
C ILE A 433 -7.75 -1.19 14.84
N SER A 434 -8.61 -0.23 14.49
CA SER A 434 -9.91 -0.05 15.14
C SER A 434 -10.84 -1.25 15.03
N SER A 435 -10.63 -2.15 14.06
CA SER A 435 -11.47 -3.35 13.90
C SER A 435 -11.13 -4.45 14.91
N PHE A 436 -9.89 -4.51 15.39
CA PHE A 436 -9.45 -5.56 16.31
C PHE A 436 -10.18 -5.49 17.64
N ARG A 437 -10.48 -4.29 18.16
CA ARG A 437 -11.25 -4.13 19.40
C ARG A 437 -12.57 -4.91 19.39
N LYS A 438 -13.20 -5.11 18.23
CA LYS A 438 -14.47 -5.87 18.12
C LYS A 438 -14.38 -7.30 18.65
N GLY A 439 -13.17 -7.87 18.75
CA GLY A 439 -12.97 -9.18 19.38
C GLY A 439 -13.14 -9.18 20.90
N LEU A 440 -13.24 -8.01 21.54
CA LEU A 440 -13.57 -7.88 22.96
C LEU A 440 -15.07 -7.78 23.23
N LEU A 441 -15.90 -7.48 22.22
CA LEU A 441 -17.35 -7.31 22.41
C LEU A 441 -18.02 -8.60 22.91
N GLY A 442 -18.79 -8.50 23.98
CA GLY A 442 -19.43 -9.62 24.67
C GLY A 442 -18.53 -10.32 25.69
N SER A 443 -17.26 -9.91 25.80
CA SER A 443 -16.37 -10.43 26.85
C SER A 443 -16.82 -9.93 28.21
N LYS A 444 -16.53 -10.71 29.25
CA LYS A 444 -16.89 -10.40 30.63
C LYS A 444 -15.66 -10.40 31.53
N ILE A 445 -15.67 -9.53 32.53
CA ILE A 445 -14.75 -9.59 33.66
C ILE A 445 -15.51 -10.21 34.83
N GLU A 446 -15.00 -11.29 35.37
CA GLU A 446 -15.66 -12.07 36.42
C GLU A 446 -14.72 -12.28 37.60
N VAL A 447 -15.30 -12.41 38.79
CA VAL A 447 -14.60 -12.77 40.03
C VAL A 447 -15.24 -13.99 40.69
N SER A 448 -14.45 -14.81 41.38
CA SER A 448 -14.95 -15.96 42.14
C SER A 448 -14.01 -16.36 43.29
N ASP A 449 -14.50 -17.17 44.23
CA ASP A 449 -13.66 -17.89 45.19
C ASP A 449 -13.37 -19.33 44.75
N ASP A 450 -14.13 -19.85 43.78
CA ASP A 450 -13.96 -21.18 43.21
C ASP A 450 -13.37 -21.12 41.80
N ARG A 451 -12.45 -22.05 41.50
CA ARG A 451 -11.68 -22.09 40.24
C ARG A 451 -12.57 -22.26 39.00
N GLU A 452 -13.70 -22.94 39.14
CA GLU A 452 -14.64 -23.21 38.05
C GLU A 452 -15.59 -22.02 37.78
N PHE A 453 -15.56 -20.98 38.63
CA PHE A 453 -16.49 -19.86 38.61
C PHE A 453 -17.96 -20.27 38.72
N SER A 454 -18.25 -21.36 39.43
CA SER A 454 -19.60 -21.88 39.67
C SER A 454 -20.48 -20.88 40.43
N SER A 455 -19.85 -20.12 41.34
CA SER A 455 -20.44 -19.01 42.10
C SER A 455 -19.94 -17.64 41.60
N GLY A 456 -19.40 -17.60 40.38
CA GLY A 456 -18.76 -16.44 39.81
C GLY A 456 -19.73 -15.25 39.66
N ARG A 457 -19.21 -14.05 39.90
CA ARG A 457 -19.91 -12.80 39.71
C ARG A 457 -19.29 -12.02 38.56
N THR A 458 -20.11 -11.64 37.59
CA THR A 458 -19.70 -10.69 36.55
C THR A 458 -19.61 -9.28 37.12
N LEU A 459 -18.46 -8.63 36.95
CA LEU A 459 -18.22 -7.23 37.30
C LEU A 459 -18.49 -6.30 36.13
N ILE A 460 -18.07 -6.70 34.92
CA ILE A 460 -18.23 -5.94 33.68
C ILE A 460 -18.67 -6.89 32.57
N THR A 461 -19.62 -6.43 31.74
CA THR A 461 -19.85 -6.98 30.40
C THR A 461 -19.46 -5.91 29.39
N ILE A 462 -18.61 -6.26 28.42
CA ILE A 462 -18.14 -5.35 27.38
C ILE A 462 -19.14 -5.35 26.23
N ASP A 463 -20.24 -4.64 26.39
CA ASP A 463 -21.31 -4.58 25.37
C ASP A 463 -21.06 -3.49 24.31
N GLU A 464 -20.27 -2.48 24.65
CA GLU A 464 -19.87 -1.39 23.77
C GLU A 464 -18.38 -1.11 23.89
N LEU A 465 -17.78 -0.58 22.81
CA LEU A 465 -16.37 -0.20 22.78
C LEU A 465 -16.23 1.21 22.23
N GLY A 466 -15.59 2.07 23.02
CA GLY A 466 -15.21 3.41 22.58
C GLY A 466 -14.04 3.41 21.60
N ASN A 467 -13.49 4.60 21.39
CA ASN A 467 -12.40 4.84 20.45
C ASN A 467 -11.01 4.84 21.09
N GLU A 468 -10.89 4.32 22.31
CA GLU A 468 -9.65 4.21 23.05
C GLU A 468 -8.74 3.13 22.46
N ASP A 469 -7.45 3.23 22.76
CA ASP A 469 -6.47 2.16 22.50
C ASP A 469 -6.33 1.23 23.69
N ILE A 470 -6.63 1.75 24.88
CA ILE A 470 -6.48 1.11 26.17
C ILE A 470 -7.78 1.33 26.90
N PHE A 471 -8.36 0.26 27.40
CA PHE A 471 -9.55 0.32 28.23
C PHE A 471 -9.12 0.19 29.68
N ASP A 472 -9.41 1.21 30.47
CA ASP A 472 -9.07 1.24 31.89
C ASP A 472 -10.36 1.30 32.71
N SER A 473 -10.88 0.13 33.11
CA SER A 473 -12.22 0.00 33.67
C SER A 473 -12.15 -0.17 35.19
N THR A 474 -12.66 0.82 35.92
CA THR A 474 -12.83 0.72 37.39
C THR A 474 -13.98 -0.24 37.71
N VAL A 475 -13.77 -1.07 38.74
CA VAL A 475 -14.78 -1.99 39.28
C VAL A 475 -14.91 -1.77 40.78
N THR A 476 -16.07 -2.11 41.33
CA THR A 476 -16.30 -2.06 42.77
C THR A 476 -16.69 -3.43 43.28
N VAL A 477 -15.90 -3.95 44.22
CA VAL A 477 -16.21 -5.15 45.00
C VAL A 477 -16.30 -4.77 46.47
N ASN A 478 -17.08 -5.53 47.25
CA ASN A 478 -17.29 -5.30 48.67
C ASN A 478 -16.49 -6.26 49.57
N ARG A 479 -15.69 -7.14 48.96
CA ARG A 479 -14.82 -8.09 49.62
C ARG A 479 -13.70 -8.56 48.68
N PRO A 480 -12.60 -9.12 49.22
CA PRO A 480 -11.63 -9.86 48.42
C PRO A 480 -12.25 -11.08 47.74
N TYR A 481 -11.74 -11.37 46.54
CA TYR A 481 -12.02 -12.59 45.78
C TYR A 481 -10.70 -13.27 45.44
N ARG A 482 -10.68 -14.61 45.40
CA ARG A 482 -9.45 -15.33 45.04
C ARG A 482 -9.13 -15.27 43.55
N TYR A 483 -10.15 -15.39 42.70
CA TYR A 483 -10.00 -15.45 41.25
C TYR A 483 -10.59 -14.22 40.59
N VAL A 484 -9.92 -13.72 39.57
CA VAL A 484 -10.45 -12.74 38.61
C VAL A 484 -10.07 -13.18 37.20
N ARG A 485 -11.01 -13.13 36.25
CA ARG A 485 -10.75 -13.48 34.86
C ARG A 485 -11.40 -12.53 33.87
N LEU A 486 -10.79 -12.39 32.70
CA LEU A 486 -11.49 -11.97 31.48
C LEU A 486 -11.87 -13.23 30.71
N VAL A 487 -13.15 -13.37 30.36
CA VAL A 487 -13.68 -14.44 29.51
C VAL A 487 -14.25 -13.85 28.23
N PHE A 488 -13.87 -14.39 27.09
CA PHE A 488 -14.33 -13.95 25.77
C PHE A 488 -15.68 -14.56 25.41
N ASP A 489 -16.44 -13.88 24.56
CA ASP A 489 -17.61 -14.45 23.90
C ASP A 489 -17.19 -15.62 22.98
N GLU A 490 -17.66 -16.84 23.30
CA GLU A 490 -17.33 -18.05 22.54
C GLU A 490 -17.78 -17.94 21.07
N GLN A 491 -18.88 -17.22 20.79
CA GLN A 491 -19.45 -17.06 19.46
C GLN A 491 -18.70 -16.06 18.58
N LYS A 492 -17.65 -15.43 19.10
CA LYS A 492 -16.82 -14.44 18.40
C LYS A 492 -15.34 -14.84 18.42
N GLU A 493 -14.58 -14.19 17.55
CA GLU A 493 -13.12 -14.18 17.66
C GLU A 493 -12.71 -13.29 18.83
N GLY A 494 -11.62 -13.64 19.50
CA GLY A 494 -11.05 -12.85 20.60
C GLY A 494 -9.63 -12.42 20.28
N ASN A 495 -9.26 -11.20 20.66
CA ASN A 495 -7.88 -10.74 20.63
C ASN A 495 -7.58 -9.81 21.80
N LEU A 496 -6.39 -9.92 22.35
CA LEU A 496 -5.95 -9.15 23.51
C LEU A 496 -4.42 -9.07 23.52
N ALA A 497 -3.89 -7.87 23.45
CA ALA A 497 -2.46 -7.59 23.52
C ALA A 497 -1.95 -7.59 24.96
N GLU A 498 -2.70 -7.03 25.91
CA GLU A 498 -2.28 -7.00 27.31
C GLU A 498 -3.49 -6.95 28.24
N ILE A 499 -3.38 -7.53 29.44
CA ILE A 499 -4.34 -7.36 30.53
C ILE A 499 -3.65 -7.25 31.89
N GLU A 500 -4.08 -6.27 32.66
CA GLU A 500 -3.59 -5.99 34.00
C GLU A 500 -4.76 -5.90 34.98
N PHE A 501 -4.60 -6.51 36.15
CA PHE A 501 -5.57 -6.46 37.25
C PHE A 501 -5.00 -5.64 38.39
N TYR A 502 -5.77 -4.70 38.90
CA TYR A 502 -5.37 -3.81 39.99
C TYR A 502 -6.32 -3.98 41.18
N GLY A 503 -5.77 -3.79 42.37
CA GLY A 503 -6.54 -3.87 43.60
C GLY A 503 -5.88 -3.13 44.75
N LYS A 504 -6.60 -3.05 45.86
CA LYS A 504 -6.12 -2.43 47.10
C LYS A 504 -6.40 -3.34 48.28
N LYS A 505 -5.56 -3.26 49.32
CA LYS A 505 -5.86 -3.97 50.57
C LYS A 505 -7.03 -3.29 51.25
N ARG A 506 -7.89 -4.08 51.89
CA ARG A 506 -9.00 -3.54 52.67
C ARG A 506 -8.49 -2.56 53.72
N GLY A 507 -9.10 -1.37 53.78
CA GLY A 507 -8.70 -0.30 54.70
C GLY A 507 -7.53 0.57 54.22
N THR A 508 -6.96 0.32 53.04
CA THR A 508 -5.98 1.21 52.40
C THR A 508 -6.58 1.89 51.16
N ASN A 509 -5.96 3.00 50.75
CA ASN A 509 -6.29 3.70 49.50
C ASN A 509 -5.18 3.54 48.44
N VAL A 510 -4.20 2.67 48.71
CA VAL A 510 -3.08 2.42 47.79
C VAL A 510 -3.47 1.28 46.86
N GLU A 511 -3.71 1.63 45.60
CA GLU A 511 -3.90 0.66 44.52
C GLU A 511 -2.54 0.12 44.06
N VAL A 512 -2.48 -1.18 43.80
CA VAL A 512 -1.30 -1.87 43.28
C VAL A 512 -1.69 -2.79 42.13
N LEU A 513 -0.73 -3.05 41.22
CA LEU A 513 -0.85 -4.13 40.24
C LEU A 513 -0.85 -5.47 40.99
N LEU A 514 -1.87 -6.29 40.72
CA LEU A 514 -2.01 -7.60 41.33
C LEU A 514 -1.18 -8.64 40.58
N THR A 515 -0.59 -9.56 41.34
CA THR A 515 0.24 -10.65 40.83
C THR A 515 -0.19 -11.97 41.48
N GLY A 516 0.00 -13.09 40.80
CA GLY A 516 -0.42 -14.39 41.28
C GLY A 516 -0.21 -15.49 40.23
N GLY A 517 -0.90 -16.62 40.40
CA GLY A 517 -0.86 -17.72 39.44
C GLY A 517 -1.79 -17.43 38.27
N PHE A 518 -1.23 -17.29 37.06
CA PHE A 518 -2.04 -17.12 35.86
C PHE A 518 -2.37 -18.44 35.18
N SER A 519 -3.57 -18.52 34.63
CA SER A 519 -4.02 -19.59 33.75
C SER A 519 -4.84 -19.02 32.60
N GLY A 520 -4.96 -19.76 31.50
CA GLY A 520 -5.77 -19.31 30.38
C GLY A 520 -6.08 -20.42 29.39
N GLU A 521 -7.09 -20.16 28.58
CA GLU A 521 -7.58 -21.05 27.54
C GLU A 521 -7.82 -20.28 26.24
N PRO A 522 -7.75 -20.95 25.07
CA PRO A 522 -7.29 -22.32 24.91
C PRO A 522 -5.75 -22.36 24.95
N ILE A 523 -5.19 -23.51 25.34
CA ILE A 523 -3.74 -23.72 25.28
C ILE A 523 -3.36 -23.95 23.82
N LYS A 524 -2.65 -22.99 23.21
CA LYS A 524 -2.18 -23.08 21.82
C LYS A 524 -0.67 -23.20 21.77
N GLN A 525 -0.14 -24.15 21.00
CA GLN A 525 1.28 -24.19 20.63
C GLN A 525 1.59 -23.23 19.47
N THR A 526 1.08 -22.00 19.54
CA THR A 526 1.21 -20.99 18.49
C THR A 526 1.78 -19.69 19.06
N LYS A 527 2.23 -18.78 18.19
CA LYS A 527 2.76 -17.47 18.57
C LYS A 527 1.71 -16.49 19.14
N THR A 528 0.45 -16.91 19.26
CA THR A 528 -0.67 -16.08 19.76
C THR A 528 -1.39 -16.76 20.92
N ASN A 529 -0.65 -17.42 21.80
CA ASN A 529 -1.17 -18.07 23.02
C ASN A 529 -1.58 -17.04 24.09
N TRP A 530 -2.39 -17.44 25.08
CA TRP A 530 -2.91 -16.55 26.12
C TRP A 530 -1.83 -15.85 26.95
N THR A 531 -0.66 -16.47 27.10
CA THR A 531 0.50 -15.89 27.81
C THR A 531 1.03 -14.63 27.13
N MET A 532 0.74 -14.42 25.84
CA MET A 532 1.11 -13.22 25.09
C MET A 532 0.28 -11.99 25.48
N ALA A 533 -0.75 -12.15 26.32
CA ALA A 533 -1.50 -11.02 26.88
C ALA A 533 -1.01 -10.61 28.28
N LEU A 534 0.12 -11.17 28.74
CA LEU A 534 0.71 -10.99 30.07
C LEU A 534 2.22 -10.77 30.00
N ASP A 535 2.79 -10.63 28.80
CA ASP A 535 4.23 -10.51 28.58
C ASP A 535 4.70 -9.05 28.62
N ARG A 536 3.78 -8.11 28.90
CA ARG A 536 4.02 -6.66 28.98
C ARG A 536 4.50 -6.08 27.66
N SER A 537 4.09 -6.69 26.55
CA SER A 537 4.41 -6.23 25.21
C SER A 537 3.13 -5.98 24.42
N PHE A 538 2.99 -4.77 23.88
CA PHE A 538 1.86 -4.41 23.03
C PHE A 538 2.00 -4.90 21.57
N ASP A 539 3.14 -5.50 21.23
CA ASP A 539 3.46 -6.02 19.89
C ASP A 539 3.07 -7.51 19.73
N THR A 540 2.82 -8.18 20.85
CA THR A 540 2.33 -9.56 20.95
C THR A 540 0.85 -9.54 21.34
N TYR A 541 0.15 -10.65 21.09
CA TYR A 541 -1.27 -10.75 21.44
C TYR A 541 -1.74 -12.19 21.53
N PHE A 542 -2.67 -12.41 22.45
CA PHE A 542 -3.50 -13.60 22.47
C PHE A 542 -4.55 -13.53 21.35
N LYS A 543 -4.77 -14.65 20.65
CA LYS A 543 -5.85 -14.80 19.68
C LYS A 543 -6.69 -16.06 19.94
N LYS A 544 -8.00 -15.88 20.10
CA LYS A 544 -9.02 -16.93 20.17
C LYS A 544 -9.79 -17.01 18.85
N ASN A 545 -10.02 -18.21 18.33
CA ASN A 545 -10.88 -18.41 17.15
C ASN A 545 -12.36 -18.45 17.58
N LYS A 546 -13.26 -18.15 16.66
CA LYS A 546 -14.70 -18.33 16.89
C LYS A 546 -15.03 -19.79 17.19
N GLY A 547 -15.87 -20.04 18.20
CA GLY A 547 -16.26 -21.37 18.67
C GLY A 547 -15.34 -21.99 19.72
N GLU A 548 -14.16 -21.42 19.97
CA GLU A 548 -13.29 -21.85 21.07
C GLU A 548 -13.69 -21.18 22.39
N LYS A 549 -13.50 -21.87 23.52
CA LYS A 549 -13.42 -21.22 24.83
C LYS A 549 -12.22 -20.29 24.86
N GLY A 550 -12.32 -19.16 25.55
CA GLY A 550 -11.18 -18.28 25.75
C GLY A 550 -11.28 -17.48 27.03
N ASN A 551 -10.26 -17.56 27.86
CA ASN A 551 -10.18 -16.77 29.08
C ASN A 551 -8.73 -16.59 29.54
N ILE A 552 -8.50 -15.56 30.34
CA ILE A 552 -7.27 -15.34 31.10
C ILE A 552 -7.68 -15.08 32.54
N CYS A 553 -7.17 -15.89 33.47
CA CYS A 553 -7.55 -15.94 34.87
C CYS A 553 -6.33 -15.75 35.76
N LEU A 554 -6.45 -14.88 36.76
CA LEU A 554 -5.51 -14.65 37.83
C LEU A 554 -6.01 -15.30 39.13
N ASP A 555 -5.24 -16.22 39.68
CA ASP A 555 -5.39 -16.80 41.02
C ASP A 555 -4.51 -16.02 42.00
N LEU A 556 -5.13 -15.25 42.89
CA LEU A 556 -4.48 -14.46 43.92
C LEU A 556 -4.11 -15.28 45.17
N GLY A 557 -4.47 -16.57 45.20
CA GLY A 557 -4.27 -17.46 46.34
C GLY A 557 -5.39 -17.39 47.39
N LYS A 558 -5.46 -18.41 48.25
CA LYS A 558 -6.51 -18.55 49.27
C LYS A 558 -6.52 -17.42 50.30
N ASP A 559 -5.35 -16.85 50.58
CA ASP A 559 -5.18 -15.81 51.60
C ASP A 559 -5.19 -14.38 50.99
N ASN A 560 -5.81 -14.21 49.82
CA ASN A 560 -5.89 -12.90 49.18
C ASN A 560 -6.63 -11.88 50.07
N SER A 561 -6.00 -10.72 50.28
CA SER A 561 -6.55 -9.59 51.03
C SER A 561 -6.87 -8.37 50.16
N TYR A 562 -6.70 -8.48 48.84
CA TYR A 562 -6.95 -7.40 47.89
C TYR A 562 -8.39 -7.42 47.37
N GLU A 563 -9.01 -6.25 47.40
CA GLU A 563 -10.24 -5.94 46.68
C GLU A 563 -9.86 -5.47 45.27
N ILE A 564 -10.42 -6.10 44.24
CA ILE A 564 -10.18 -5.71 42.84
C ILE A 564 -10.85 -4.34 42.62
N THR A 565 -10.08 -3.38 42.13
CA THR A 565 -10.52 -2.00 41.93
C THR A 565 -10.55 -1.60 40.47
N ARG A 566 -9.74 -2.23 39.62
CA ARG A 566 -9.61 -1.82 38.21
C ARG A 566 -9.04 -2.95 37.37
N VAL A 567 -9.51 -3.04 36.13
CA VAL A 567 -8.97 -3.95 35.11
C VAL A 567 -8.62 -3.12 33.89
N ARG A 568 -7.36 -3.18 33.48
CA ARG A 568 -6.87 -2.54 32.26
C ARG A 568 -6.64 -3.59 31.21
N TYR A 569 -7.11 -3.35 29.99
CA TYR A 569 -6.95 -4.29 28.90
C TYR A 569 -6.76 -3.57 27.56
N VAL A 570 -5.95 -4.18 26.70
CA VAL A 570 -5.55 -3.61 25.41
C VAL A 570 -5.88 -4.64 24.33
N PRO A 571 -6.76 -4.35 23.35
CA PRO A 571 -6.97 -5.24 22.21
C PRO A 571 -5.68 -5.32 21.37
N GLN A 572 -5.66 -6.22 20.38
CA GLN A 572 -4.58 -6.19 19.39
C GLN A 572 -4.45 -4.78 18.79
N THR A 573 -3.23 -4.26 18.77
CA THR A 573 -2.95 -2.84 18.50
C THR A 573 -1.75 -2.69 17.56
N ASP A 574 -1.46 -1.45 17.16
CA ASP A 574 -0.28 -1.06 16.39
C ASP A 574 0.82 -0.44 17.26
N SER A 575 0.66 -0.49 18.58
CA SER A 575 1.60 0.04 19.60
C SER A 575 2.03 1.49 19.39
N ASN A 576 1.26 2.26 18.61
CA ASN A 576 1.56 3.66 18.26
C ASN A 576 0.92 4.69 19.19
N PHE A 577 0.22 4.25 20.24
CA PHE A 577 -0.12 5.11 21.38
C PHE A 577 1.10 5.39 22.24
N ILE A 578 1.03 6.37 23.15
CA ILE A 578 2.15 6.63 24.07
C ILE A 578 2.29 5.46 25.03
N VAL A 579 3.44 4.80 25.02
CA VAL A 579 3.79 3.70 25.93
C VAL A 579 4.65 4.23 27.09
N PRO A 580 4.27 3.98 28.36
CA PRO A 580 5.08 4.29 29.53
C PRO A 580 6.48 3.67 29.48
N GLY A 581 7.48 4.38 29.97
CA GLY A 581 8.89 3.98 29.95
C GLY A 581 9.62 4.34 28.66
N ASN A 582 8.92 4.59 27.55
CA ASN A 582 9.54 5.05 26.31
C ASN A 582 9.89 6.55 26.39
N GLN A 583 10.98 6.93 25.71
CA GLN A 583 11.41 8.31 25.54
C GLN A 583 10.87 8.87 24.22
N TYR A 584 10.29 10.06 24.27
CA TYR A 584 9.71 10.73 23.12
C TYR A 584 10.30 12.12 22.93
N ARG A 585 10.35 12.57 21.68
CA ARG A 585 10.80 13.92 21.29
C ARG A 585 9.75 14.61 20.45
N LEU A 586 9.30 15.78 20.89
CA LEU A 586 8.41 16.64 20.12
C LEU A 586 9.25 17.60 19.27
N GLU A 587 8.94 17.65 17.99
CA GLU A 587 9.49 18.62 17.05
C GLU A 587 8.35 19.36 16.35
N TYR A 588 8.63 20.58 15.91
CA TYR A 588 7.72 21.37 15.08
C TYR A 588 8.44 21.95 13.88
N TRP A 589 7.71 22.10 12.78
CA TRP A 589 8.24 22.71 11.57
C TRP A 589 8.23 24.23 11.70
N ASP A 590 9.40 24.85 11.50
CA ASP A 590 9.55 26.30 11.47
C ASP A 590 10.75 26.71 10.61
N ASN A 591 10.54 27.73 9.79
CA ASN A 591 11.54 28.29 8.89
C ASN A 591 12.26 27.21 8.07
N SER A 592 11.49 26.42 7.31
CA SER A 592 11.99 25.36 6.43
C SER A 592 12.81 24.24 7.11
N SER A 593 12.63 24.00 8.41
CA SER A 593 13.31 22.91 9.12
C SER A 593 12.53 22.41 10.33
N TRP A 594 12.80 21.18 10.75
CA TRP A 594 12.32 20.68 12.04
C TRP A 594 13.10 21.32 13.18
N LYS A 595 12.38 21.85 14.17
CA LYS A 595 12.93 22.44 15.39
C LYS A 595 12.58 21.55 16.57
N PHE A 596 13.59 21.29 17.40
CA PHE A 596 13.43 20.63 18.68
C PHE A 596 12.54 21.47 19.61
N PHE A 597 11.54 20.84 20.21
CA PHE A 597 10.79 21.44 21.31
C PHE A 597 11.27 20.89 22.66
N GLY A 598 11.20 19.56 22.84
CA GLY A 598 11.50 18.93 24.12
C GLY A 598 11.41 17.41 24.06
N GLU A 599 11.97 16.77 25.09
CA GLU A 599 11.92 15.32 25.29
C GLU A 599 11.31 14.97 26.64
N GLN A 600 10.59 13.86 26.68
CA GLN A 600 10.01 13.31 27.90
C GLN A 600 10.05 11.79 27.87
N ILE A 601 10.31 11.18 29.03
CA ILE A 601 10.01 9.76 29.25
C ILE A 601 8.56 9.68 29.70
N ALA A 602 7.74 8.92 28.97
CA ALA A 602 6.35 8.75 29.32
C ALA A 602 6.22 8.02 30.66
N THR A 603 5.53 8.61 31.62
CA THR A 603 5.16 7.94 32.88
C THR A 603 3.74 7.36 32.85
N ASP A 604 2.98 7.70 31.81
CA ASP A 604 1.60 7.29 31.58
C ASP A 604 1.35 7.16 30.05
N PHE A 605 0.17 6.72 29.64
CA PHE A 605 -0.22 6.57 28.23
C PHE A 605 -0.55 7.90 27.53
N SER A 606 0.02 8.99 28.02
CA SER A 606 -0.02 10.31 27.39
C SER A 606 1.21 11.14 27.78
N LEU A 607 1.54 12.13 26.97
CA LEU A 607 2.58 13.13 27.23
C LEU A 607 1.93 14.50 27.35
N ASN A 608 2.41 15.32 28.28
CA ASN A 608 1.95 16.70 28.45
C ASN A 608 3.13 17.65 28.21
N PHE A 609 3.08 18.40 27.12
CA PHE A 609 4.04 19.44 26.81
C PHE A 609 3.40 20.81 27.03
N SER A 610 3.98 21.63 27.91
CA SER A 610 3.46 22.97 28.20
C SER A 610 4.17 24.03 27.36
N ASN A 611 3.47 25.11 27.01
CA ASN A 611 4.02 26.26 26.31
C ASN A 611 4.68 25.89 24.95
N VAL A 612 4.02 25.06 24.14
CA VAL A 612 4.45 24.70 22.79
C VAL A 612 4.05 25.81 21.81
N PRO A 613 4.92 26.27 20.87
CA PRO A 613 4.50 27.23 19.84
C PRO A 613 3.27 26.73 19.09
N ALA A 614 2.19 27.51 19.07
CA ALA A 614 0.89 27.11 18.55
C ALA A 614 0.75 27.28 17.02
N GLY A 615 -0.14 26.49 16.40
CA GLY A 615 -0.47 26.61 14.98
C GLY A 615 0.61 26.13 14.01
N ARG A 616 1.53 25.26 14.47
CA ARG A 616 2.60 24.68 13.66
C ARG A 616 2.22 23.28 13.15
N LEU A 617 3.09 22.72 12.30
CA LEU A 617 3.08 21.30 12.00
C LEU A 617 4.02 20.60 12.98
N TYR A 618 3.55 19.56 13.65
CA TYR A 618 4.30 18.85 14.67
C TYR A 618 4.58 17.42 14.24
N ILE A 619 5.62 16.82 14.82
CA ILE A 619 5.87 15.39 14.78
C ILE A 619 6.37 14.92 16.14
N LEU A 620 5.90 13.76 16.58
CA LEU A 620 6.31 13.15 17.83
C LEU A 620 7.13 11.90 17.52
N HIS A 621 8.42 11.95 17.82
CA HIS A 621 9.31 10.82 17.68
C HIS A 621 9.28 9.93 18.91
N ASN A 622 9.33 8.61 18.72
CA ASN A 622 9.64 7.66 19.79
C ASN A 622 11.11 7.23 19.63
N LEU A 623 11.95 7.65 20.57
CA LEU A 623 13.38 7.39 20.55
C LEU A 623 13.74 6.00 21.09
N THR A 624 12.77 5.27 21.63
CA THR A 624 12.97 3.93 22.21
C THR A 624 12.62 2.82 21.21
N ASN A 625 11.43 2.86 20.60
CA ASN A 625 10.97 1.79 19.70
C ASN A 625 9.97 2.25 18.63
N GLY A 626 9.72 1.38 17.66
CA GLY A 626 8.81 1.62 16.53
C GLY A 626 9.44 2.49 15.44
N VAL A 627 8.77 2.55 14.28
CA VAL A 627 9.23 3.33 13.11
C VAL A 627 8.13 4.17 12.46
N GLU A 628 6.88 3.99 12.91
CA GLU A 628 5.73 4.69 12.37
C GLU A 628 5.48 5.99 13.15
N GLU A 629 5.71 7.11 12.50
CA GLU A 629 5.55 8.46 13.07
C GLU A 629 4.89 9.33 12.01
N ARG A 630 4.00 10.23 12.42
CA ARG A 630 3.22 11.03 11.48
C ARG A 630 3.15 12.49 11.92
N ILE A 631 3.15 13.36 10.93
CA ILE A 631 2.93 14.79 11.14
C ILE A 631 1.47 15.05 11.56
N PHE A 632 1.27 16.07 12.39
CA PHE A 632 -0.06 16.48 12.82
C PHE A 632 -0.12 17.99 13.07
N THR A 633 -1.30 18.57 12.93
CA THR A 633 -1.63 19.87 13.54
C THR A 633 -2.32 19.62 14.89
N TYR A 634 -2.30 20.61 15.79
CA TYR A 634 -2.98 20.53 17.08
C TYR A 634 -4.11 21.55 17.13
N GLU A 635 -5.34 21.05 17.05
CA GLU A 635 -6.57 21.84 16.87
C GLU A 635 -7.58 21.41 17.94
N ASP A 636 -8.19 22.38 18.63
CA ASP A 636 -9.20 22.15 19.67
C ASP A 636 -8.78 21.10 20.72
N GLY A 637 -7.50 21.13 21.13
CA GLY A 637 -6.93 20.21 22.12
C GLY A 637 -6.67 18.80 21.59
N LYS A 638 -6.68 18.58 20.27
CA LYS A 638 -6.56 17.25 19.65
C LYS A 638 -5.52 17.22 18.53
N GLN A 639 -4.90 16.06 18.36
CA GLN A 639 -4.03 15.76 17.22
C GLN A 639 -4.87 15.54 15.96
N VAL A 640 -4.62 16.35 14.92
CA VAL A 640 -5.20 16.20 13.58
C VAL A 640 -4.10 15.71 12.64
N TRP A 641 -4.25 14.46 12.17
CA TRP A 641 -3.21 13.77 11.42
C TRP A 641 -3.19 14.15 9.94
N TRP A 642 -1.98 14.38 9.42
CA TRP A 642 -1.74 14.68 8.02
C TRP A 642 -0.78 13.71 7.41
#